data_AF-A0A4Y9J216-F1
#
_entry.id   AF-A0A4Y9J216-F1
#
_cell.length_a   1.000
_cell.length_b   1.000
_cell.length_c   1.000
_cell.angle_alpha   90.00
_cell.angle_beta   90.00
_cell.angle_gamma   90.00
#
_symmetry.space_group_name_H-M   'P 1'
#
loop_
_entity.id
_entity.type
_entity.pdbx_description
1 polymer ?
#
loop_
_entity_poly.entity_id
_entity_poly.type
_entity_poly.pdbx_seq_one_letter_code
_entity_poly.pdbx_strand_id
1 'polypeptide(L)'
;MKNLLCCTICLLTGFCAMTARNLSGRIITADSGQPLAFANVVTLSVADSSLIAGSVSDENGLFKIMIPDDEKKEMFLRVTYVGYNNVEKRLDASAEMGDIAMTPSSNELGEVTVTAPKPSTKLTGTGLVTNVANTTLSSIGSAKDLLRFIPLLVNVGDDWTVLTKGTPIFYINGRKMRNKNELETLRSTDIVSVEVITDPGAQYPPETSAIVKIKTRRPHGEGLSGMLSANGGHADNALFIGNANLNFRHKQLDIFVNSHYNIYTSRQEISSLSNLLTDPAVELSQYTKNNIKNSGLYVNTGASYTINENSSFGASYSISGNLKREATSTGWQDVTIAGINDENIITENFSKKKFSPYQTVNAYYIGRIGKTTVNLDADYINYDQKSNQIIKETSQTLASEVTSTDKNITDMVSAKLTIENTLWGGKVEYGAEYVFADSRSTYQETNAGTTDYNSRMVEYNLSPYIEYSRRFPFGYIIAGLRYGHTGQTEYRNGIKRDSRSYYNLYPALTWSKEFGQVQMQLNYRSYSNHAPLSEYSDEIHYVNRFQRNAGNPFLKEADIHTLSLMGMWKFLIIGARYINIKGSLVEQSYIEPDNPLVEIMKTVNATERDQTLSASVTAQPQFGCYSPSLTFSFSKPWYSMQQDDQRLSFGKPAFGIYFFNSINLPKDWMIILQMQYQSKGDDAASRMLRDSFDVTGVIYKWLFNRRLQLSLIANDIFHTSKRGILTYYGASTRTSWITSDSRSVWLGVTYTFNATNSKYRGNTSKGKNENLIKGSM
;
A
#
# COMPACT_ATOMS: atom_id res chain seq x y z
N MET A 1 0.36 32.36 77.44
CA MET A 1 1.19 31.51 76.56
C MET A 1 1.33 30.15 77.22
N LYS A 2 0.34 29.27 77.02
CA LYS A 2 0.17 28.03 77.83
C LYS A 2 0.03 26.74 77.00
N ASN A 3 0.17 26.78 75.68
CA ASN A 3 -0.12 25.63 74.81
C ASN A 3 1.05 25.19 73.90
N LEU A 4 2.30 25.58 74.17
CA LEU A 4 3.45 25.16 73.36
C LEU A 4 4.45 24.24 74.07
N LEU A 5 4.24 23.93 75.36
CA LEU A 5 5.16 23.10 76.15
C LEU A 5 4.69 21.64 76.31
N CYS A 6 3.54 21.27 75.76
CA CYS A 6 2.92 19.95 75.95
C CYS A 6 3.14 18.98 74.77
N CYS A 7 3.61 19.45 73.60
CA CYS A 7 3.82 18.59 72.42
C CYS A 7 5.22 17.99 72.29
N THR A 8 6.20 18.42 73.10
CA THR A 8 7.60 17.95 72.96
C THR A 8 7.98 16.84 73.95
N ILE A 9 7.09 16.47 74.89
CA ILE A 9 7.33 15.44 75.92
C ILE A 9 6.55 14.13 75.66
N CYS A 10 5.67 14.07 74.65
CA CYS A 10 4.95 12.84 74.25
C CYS A 10 5.67 11.97 73.20
N LEU A 11 6.92 12.26 72.85
CA LEU A 11 7.67 11.55 71.80
C LEU A 11 8.66 10.49 72.32
N LEU A 12 8.61 10.11 73.61
CA LEU A 12 9.65 9.28 74.24
C LEU A 12 9.19 8.01 74.98
N THR A 13 7.93 7.58 74.89
CA THR A 13 7.53 6.27 75.45
C THR A 13 6.55 5.55 74.53
N GLY A 14 7.12 4.69 73.68
CA GLY A 14 6.38 3.84 72.75
C GLY A 14 7.28 2.87 72.00
N PHE A 15 8.30 2.31 72.65
CA PHE A 15 9.00 1.14 72.12
C PHE A 15 8.05 -0.07 72.29
N CYS A 16 7.14 -0.22 71.33
CA CYS A 16 6.53 -1.51 71.08
C CYS A 16 7.64 -2.36 70.44
N ALA A 17 8.15 -3.35 71.18
CA ALA A 17 9.05 -4.33 70.60
C ALA A 17 8.29 -5.08 69.52
N MET A 18 8.47 -4.69 68.25
CA MET A 18 8.12 -5.54 67.13
C MET A 18 9.06 -6.74 67.19
N THR A 19 8.54 -7.88 67.64
CA THR A 19 9.20 -9.15 67.43
C THR A 19 9.20 -9.40 65.93
N ALA A 20 10.38 -9.42 65.33
CA ALA A 20 10.55 -9.77 63.93
C ALA A 20 11.17 -11.16 63.89
N ARG A 21 10.54 -12.07 63.14
CA ARG A 21 11.05 -13.42 62.98
C ARG A 21 12.14 -13.40 61.91
N ASN A 22 13.36 -13.78 62.29
CA ASN A 22 14.45 -13.93 61.33
C ASN A 22 14.38 -15.32 60.71
N LEU A 23 14.28 -15.39 59.39
CA LEU A 23 14.41 -16.61 58.61
C LEU A 23 15.81 -16.65 57.98
N SER A 24 16.55 -17.73 58.20
CA SER A 24 17.88 -17.91 57.58
C SER A 24 18.06 -19.31 56.99
N GLY A 25 18.89 -19.40 55.97
CA GLY A 25 19.25 -20.65 55.31
C GLY A 25 20.39 -20.45 54.30
N ARG A 26 20.77 -21.52 53.62
CA ARG A 26 21.83 -21.50 52.61
C ARG A 26 21.32 -22.08 51.29
N ILE A 27 21.58 -21.42 50.17
CA ILE A 27 21.24 -21.90 48.84
C ILE A 27 22.44 -22.62 48.26
N ILE A 28 22.24 -23.85 47.80
CA ILE A 28 23.29 -24.69 47.20
C ILE A 28 22.84 -25.24 45.85
N THR A 29 23.79 -25.63 45.03
CA THR A 29 23.53 -26.41 43.81
C THR A 29 23.21 -27.87 44.19
N ALA A 30 22.16 -28.44 43.59
CA ALA A 30 21.76 -29.82 43.87
C ALA A 30 22.75 -30.87 43.36
N ASP A 31 23.55 -30.54 42.35
CA ASP A 31 24.49 -31.45 41.69
C ASP A 31 25.87 -31.52 42.34
N SER A 32 26.35 -30.39 42.89
CA SER A 32 27.73 -30.21 43.36
C SER A 32 27.82 -29.74 44.81
N GLY A 33 26.70 -29.40 45.45
CA GLY A 33 26.66 -28.91 46.84
C GLY A 33 27.37 -27.57 47.06
N GLN A 34 27.69 -26.85 45.98
CA GLN A 34 28.39 -25.58 46.03
C GLN A 34 27.42 -24.45 46.41
N PRO A 35 27.86 -23.45 47.18
CA PRO A 35 27.02 -22.32 47.54
C PRO A 35 26.62 -21.51 46.30
N LEU A 36 25.34 -21.13 46.24
CA LEU A 36 24.78 -20.34 45.13
C LEU A 36 24.63 -18.88 45.56
N ALA A 37 25.57 -18.04 45.12
CA ALA A 37 25.56 -16.63 45.44
C ALA A 37 24.52 -15.85 44.63
N PHE A 38 23.92 -14.83 45.24
CA PHE A 38 22.95 -13.90 44.63
C PHE A 38 21.63 -14.54 44.18
N ALA A 39 21.23 -15.65 44.80
CA ALA A 39 19.90 -16.23 44.67
C ALA A 39 18.86 -15.28 45.26
N ASN A 40 17.79 -15.00 44.52
CA ASN A 40 16.69 -14.18 45.03
C ASN A 40 15.78 -15.06 45.89
N VAL A 41 15.63 -14.70 47.16
CA VAL A 41 14.85 -15.43 48.14
C VAL A 41 13.72 -14.53 48.63
N VAL A 42 12.48 -14.89 48.34
CA VAL A 42 11.30 -14.10 48.73
C VAL A 42 10.33 -14.93 49.55
N THR A 43 9.66 -14.29 50.50
CA THR A 43 8.55 -14.85 51.27
C THR A 43 7.25 -14.27 50.72
N LEU A 44 6.31 -15.15 50.35
CA LEU A 44 5.04 -14.81 49.74
C LEU A 44 3.86 -15.33 50.58
N SER A 45 2.75 -14.61 50.51
CA SER A 45 1.45 -15.03 51.08
C SER A 45 0.88 -16.22 50.31
N VAL A 46 0.44 -17.27 51.01
CA VAL A 46 -0.23 -18.44 50.38
C VAL A 46 -1.56 -18.05 49.72
N ALA A 47 -2.25 -17.03 50.23
CA ALA A 47 -3.59 -16.66 49.75
C ALA A 47 -3.61 -16.01 48.35
N ASP A 48 -2.61 -15.20 48.04
CA ASP A 48 -2.61 -14.34 46.84
C ASP A 48 -1.21 -14.16 46.20
N SER A 49 -0.18 -14.85 46.70
CA SER A 49 1.21 -14.69 46.25
C SER A 49 1.76 -13.26 46.37
N SER A 50 1.16 -12.42 47.21
CA SER A 50 1.67 -11.08 47.50
C SER A 50 3.03 -11.14 48.23
N LEU A 51 3.93 -10.21 47.90
CA LEU A 51 5.28 -10.15 48.47
C LEU A 51 5.22 -9.64 49.92
N ILE A 52 5.78 -10.41 50.84
CA ILE A 52 5.86 -10.05 52.28
C ILE A 52 7.23 -9.47 52.59
N ALA A 53 8.30 -10.19 52.26
CA ALA A 53 9.69 -9.78 52.48
C ALA A 53 10.61 -10.55 51.52
N GLY A 54 11.82 -10.04 51.28
CA GLY A 54 12.79 -10.70 50.41
C GLY A 54 14.22 -10.28 50.71
N SER A 55 15.16 -11.11 50.28
CA SER A 55 16.61 -10.89 50.38
C SER A 55 17.32 -11.61 49.25
N VAL A 56 18.63 -11.44 49.16
CA VAL A 56 19.50 -12.18 48.23
C VAL A 56 20.52 -12.98 49.03
N SER A 57 20.92 -14.15 48.51
CA SER A 57 22.03 -14.90 49.13
C SER A 57 23.38 -14.21 48.90
N ASP A 58 24.27 -14.32 49.87
CA ASP A 58 25.64 -13.80 49.81
C ASP A 58 26.59 -14.72 49.02
N GLU A 59 27.88 -14.40 48.98
CA GLU A 59 28.93 -15.18 48.30
C GLU A 59 29.06 -16.63 48.81
N ASN A 60 28.62 -16.90 50.04
CA ASN A 60 28.60 -18.24 50.65
C ASN A 60 27.21 -18.90 50.54
N GLY A 61 26.30 -18.33 49.75
CA GLY A 61 24.95 -18.82 49.55
C GLY A 61 24.01 -18.57 50.74
N LEU A 62 24.44 -17.85 51.78
CA LEU A 62 23.63 -17.60 52.98
C LEU A 62 22.65 -16.47 52.74
N PHE A 63 21.41 -16.63 53.19
CA PHE A 63 20.40 -15.57 53.18
C PHE A 63 19.80 -15.35 54.57
N LYS A 64 19.36 -14.12 54.83
CA LYS A 64 18.59 -13.75 56.02
C LYS A 64 17.46 -12.81 55.64
N ILE A 65 16.24 -13.14 56.06
CA ILE A 65 15.01 -12.36 55.83
C ILE A 65 14.38 -12.05 57.17
N MET A 66 14.02 -10.78 57.37
CA MET A 66 13.26 -10.34 58.53
C MET A 66 11.77 -10.33 58.18
N ILE A 67 10.98 -11.18 58.82
CA ILE A 67 9.54 -11.29 58.60
C ILE A 67 8.83 -10.53 59.73
N PRO A 68 7.92 -9.59 59.43
CA PRO A 68 7.06 -8.97 60.44
C PRO A 68 6.14 -10.02 61.09
N ASP A 69 6.00 -10.02 62.43
CA ASP A 69 5.02 -10.89 63.11
C ASP A 69 3.59 -10.46 62.75
N ASP A 70 2.96 -11.21 61.86
CA ASP A 70 1.52 -11.17 61.61
C ASP A 70 1.02 -12.61 61.76
N GLU A 71 0.58 -12.96 62.98
CA GLU A 71 0.27 -14.32 63.46
C GLU A 71 -0.79 -15.09 62.63
N LYS A 72 -1.35 -14.49 61.57
CA LYS A 72 -2.47 -15.05 60.79
C LYS A 72 -2.19 -15.32 59.31
N LYS A 73 -0.97 -15.14 58.81
CA LYS A 73 -0.66 -15.39 57.38
C LYS A 73 0.16 -16.67 57.20
N GLU A 74 -0.43 -17.65 56.50
CA GLU A 74 0.34 -18.76 55.95
C GLU A 74 1.27 -18.23 54.85
N MET A 75 2.54 -18.65 54.88
CA MET A 75 3.59 -18.15 54.01
C MET A 75 4.37 -19.29 53.36
N PHE A 76 4.90 -19.03 52.17
CA PHE A 76 5.89 -19.90 51.54
C PHE A 76 7.10 -19.11 51.04
N LEU A 77 8.25 -19.74 51.11
CA LEU A 77 9.51 -19.26 50.56
C LEU A 77 9.58 -19.63 49.08
N ARG A 78 9.95 -18.70 48.22
CA ARG A 78 10.31 -18.96 46.82
C ARG A 78 11.74 -18.52 46.58
N VAL A 79 12.57 -19.43 46.09
CA VAL A 79 13.95 -19.17 45.68
C VAL A 79 14.03 -19.21 44.16
N THR A 80 14.59 -18.18 43.55
CA THR A 80 14.78 -18.07 42.10
C THR A 80 16.22 -17.70 41.76
N TYR A 81 16.79 -18.35 40.75
CA TYR A 81 18.12 -18.06 40.23
C TYR A 81 18.18 -18.39 38.75
N VAL A 82 18.89 -17.57 37.97
CA VAL A 82 18.94 -17.72 36.51
C VAL A 82 19.60 -19.06 36.15
N GLY A 83 18.92 -19.87 35.33
CA GLY A 83 19.40 -21.19 34.90
C GLY A 83 19.04 -22.35 35.83
N TYR A 84 18.22 -22.12 36.86
CA TYR A 84 17.78 -23.14 37.81
C TYR A 84 16.25 -23.16 37.95
N ASN A 85 15.69 -24.30 38.32
CA ASN A 85 14.27 -24.42 38.63
C ASN A 85 13.94 -23.67 39.93
N ASN A 86 12.80 -22.98 39.95
CA ASN A 86 12.32 -22.31 41.16
C ASN A 86 12.03 -23.34 42.25
N VAL A 87 12.45 -23.04 43.48
CA VAL A 87 12.16 -23.87 44.67
C VAL A 87 11.13 -23.15 45.52
N GLU A 88 10.06 -23.85 45.87
CA GLU A 88 9.01 -23.36 46.77
C GLU A 88 8.93 -24.24 48.02
N LYS A 89 9.00 -23.63 49.21
CA LYS A 89 8.95 -24.35 50.48
C LYS A 89 8.03 -23.64 51.46
N ARG A 90 7.03 -24.33 52.00
CA ARG A 90 6.15 -23.78 53.04
C ARG A 90 6.98 -23.46 54.30
N LEU A 91 6.66 -22.35 54.95
CA LEU A 91 7.32 -21.95 56.19
C LEU A 91 6.63 -22.61 57.37
N ASP A 92 7.33 -23.54 58.03
CA ASP A 92 6.95 -24.07 59.34
C ASP A 92 7.49 -23.15 60.46
N ALA A 93 7.16 -23.41 61.72
CA ALA A 93 7.54 -22.57 62.87
C ALA A 93 9.06 -22.46 63.13
N SER A 94 9.92 -23.12 62.33
CA SER A 94 11.38 -23.05 62.44
C SER A 94 11.94 -21.77 61.80
N ALA A 95 12.84 -21.10 62.51
CA ALA A 95 13.59 -19.94 62.02
C ALA A 95 14.76 -20.31 61.06
N GLU A 96 15.19 -21.57 61.07
CA GLU A 96 16.30 -22.08 60.24
C GLU A 96 15.80 -23.07 59.18
N MET A 97 16.11 -22.77 57.91
CA MET A 97 15.63 -23.52 56.74
C MET A 97 16.60 -24.59 56.23
N GLY A 98 17.83 -24.61 56.77
CA GLY A 98 18.92 -25.47 56.31
C GLY A 98 19.38 -25.15 54.89
N ASP A 99 19.94 -26.17 54.22
CA ASP A 99 20.35 -26.08 52.82
C ASP A 99 19.14 -26.24 51.89
N ILE A 100 18.99 -25.31 50.95
CA ILE A 100 17.98 -25.33 49.90
C ILE A 100 18.69 -25.59 48.58
N ALA A 101 18.57 -26.83 48.08
CA ALA A 101 19.20 -27.26 46.85
C ALA A 101 18.40 -26.82 45.61
N MET A 102 19.04 -26.10 44.69
CA MET A 102 18.47 -25.72 43.39
C MET A 102 18.93 -26.68 42.30
N THR A 103 18.00 -27.18 41.50
CA THR A 103 18.32 -28.03 40.33
C THR A 103 18.49 -27.18 39.07
N PRO A 104 19.54 -27.39 38.27
CA PRO A 104 19.69 -26.71 36.98
C PRO A 104 18.46 -26.94 36.09
N SER A 105 17.94 -25.89 35.47
CA SER A 105 16.83 -26.01 34.54
C SER A 105 17.36 -26.53 33.20
N SER A 106 17.33 -27.84 32.98
CA SER A 106 17.62 -28.44 31.68
C SER A 106 16.44 -28.25 30.73
N ASN A 107 16.29 -27.04 30.19
CA ASN A 107 15.51 -26.87 28.98
C ASN A 107 16.43 -27.22 27.80
N GLU A 108 16.50 -28.51 27.44
CA GLU A 108 16.70 -28.82 26.03
C GLU A 108 15.60 -28.08 25.27
N LEU A 109 15.98 -27.22 24.33
CA LEU A 109 15.05 -26.49 23.47
C LEU A 109 14.33 -27.51 22.58
N GLY A 110 13.31 -28.16 23.15
CA GLY A 110 12.24 -28.78 22.39
C GLY A 110 11.71 -27.72 21.44
N GLU A 111 11.59 -28.10 20.17
CA GLU A 111 11.04 -27.34 19.05
C GLU A 111 10.02 -26.32 19.56
N VAL A 112 10.45 -25.06 19.72
CA VAL A 112 9.56 -23.99 20.14
C VAL A 112 8.57 -23.82 19.01
N THR A 113 7.40 -24.44 19.17
CA THR A 113 6.25 -24.14 18.35
C THR A 113 5.86 -22.73 18.73
N VAL A 114 6.40 -21.74 18.02
CA VAL A 114 6.06 -20.32 18.23
C VAL A 114 4.58 -20.15 17.87
N THR A 115 3.69 -20.29 18.85
CA THR A 115 2.30 -19.85 18.71
C THR A 115 2.28 -18.33 18.81
N ALA A 116 2.59 -17.66 17.69
CA ALA A 116 2.49 -16.20 17.61
C ALA A 116 1.02 -15.77 17.84
N PRO A 117 0.75 -14.76 18.69
CA PRO A 117 -0.61 -14.30 18.94
C PRO A 117 -1.30 -13.75 17.68
N LYS A 118 -2.63 -13.69 17.72
CA LYS A 118 -3.48 -13.32 16.59
C LYS A 118 -3.28 -11.83 16.21
N PRO A 119 -3.28 -11.47 14.91
CA PRO A 119 -3.27 -10.08 14.50
C PRO A 119 -4.51 -9.35 15.02
N SER A 120 -4.31 -8.14 15.55
CA SER A 120 -5.40 -7.28 16.01
C SER A 120 -5.54 -6.10 15.06
N THR A 121 -6.75 -5.92 14.53
CA THR A 121 -7.15 -4.74 13.76
C THR A 121 -7.95 -3.82 14.67
N LYS A 122 -7.72 -2.51 14.58
CA LYS A 122 -8.52 -1.48 15.26
C LYS A 122 -8.79 -0.30 14.34
N LEU A 123 -9.96 0.31 14.47
CA LEU A 123 -10.25 1.61 13.87
C LEU A 123 -9.51 2.70 14.67
N THR A 124 -8.80 3.56 13.95
CA THR A 124 -8.10 4.74 14.46
C THR A 124 -8.89 6.01 14.12
N GLY A 125 -8.35 7.18 14.47
CA GLY A 125 -8.92 8.45 14.03
C GLY A 125 -8.90 8.65 12.51
N THR A 126 -8.06 7.91 11.79
CA THR A 126 -7.72 8.12 10.37
C THR A 126 -8.02 6.91 9.47
N GLY A 127 -8.16 5.70 10.02
CA GLY A 127 -8.40 4.49 9.22
C GLY A 127 -8.34 3.21 10.04
N LEU A 128 -7.99 2.09 9.44
CA LEU A 128 -7.81 0.80 10.12
C LEU A 128 -6.34 0.49 10.31
N VAL A 129 -5.89 0.22 11.54
CA VAL A 129 -4.53 -0.26 11.81
C VAL A 129 -4.54 -1.74 12.17
N THR A 130 -3.73 -2.51 11.46
CA THR A 130 -3.48 -3.93 11.72
C THR A 130 -2.10 -4.08 12.34
N ASN A 131 -2.03 -4.67 13.53
CA ASN A 131 -0.77 -5.03 14.15
C ASN A 131 -0.21 -6.30 13.50
N VAL A 132 1.02 -6.21 13.02
CA VAL A 132 1.74 -7.30 12.35
C VAL A 132 2.79 -7.90 13.27
N ALA A 133 3.56 -7.06 13.96
CA ALA A 133 4.64 -7.51 14.81
C ALA A 133 4.13 -8.48 15.90
N ASN A 134 4.88 -9.56 16.10
CA ASN A 134 4.58 -10.61 17.08
C ASN A 134 3.28 -11.36 16.76
N THR A 135 2.88 -11.43 15.49
CA THR A 135 1.71 -12.19 15.06
C THR A 135 2.09 -13.18 13.96
N THR A 136 1.18 -14.10 13.62
CA THR A 136 1.35 -14.98 12.46
C THR A 136 1.59 -14.20 11.16
N LEU A 137 1.09 -12.95 11.05
CA LEU A 137 1.34 -12.11 9.88
C LEU A 137 2.81 -11.77 9.69
N SER A 138 3.57 -11.64 10.78
CA SER A 138 4.99 -11.27 10.71
C SER A 138 5.87 -12.35 10.06
N SER A 139 5.32 -13.48 9.64
CA SER A 139 6.09 -14.60 9.11
C SER A 139 5.57 -15.13 7.78
N ILE A 140 4.80 -14.32 7.03
CA ILE A 140 4.19 -14.69 5.73
C ILE A 140 5.21 -14.62 4.57
N GLY A 141 6.30 -13.88 4.75
CA GLY A 141 7.29 -13.63 3.70
C GLY A 141 7.39 -12.15 3.37
N SER A 142 6.95 -11.75 2.18
CA SER A 142 6.99 -10.36 1.72
C SER A 142 5.84 -9.50 2.28
N ALA A 143 5.95 -8.18 2.14
CA ALA A 143 4.89 -7.24 2.48
C ALA A 143 3.73 -7.41 1.50
N LYS A 144 3.98 -7.66 0.21
CA LYS A 144 2.94 -7.97 -0.79
C LYS A 144 2.06 -9.12 -0.32
N ASP A 145 2.66 -10.19 0.19
CA ASP A 145 1.90 -11.35 0.67
C ASP A 145 1.13 -11.03 1.96
N LEU A 146 1.76 -10.29 2.88
CA LEU A 146 1.12 -9.81 4.10
C LEU A 146 -0.08 -8.90 3.82
N LEU A 147 -0.01 -8.04 2.81
CA LEU A 147 -1.08 -7.10 2.48
C LEU A 147 -2.39 -7.81 2.11
N ARG A 148 -2.34 -9.09 1.68
CA ARG A 148 -3.51 -9.92 1.41
C ARG A 148 -4.39 -10.15 2.65
N PHE A 149 -3.80 -9.99 3.83
CA PHE A 149 -4.43 -10.18 5.14
C PHE A 149 -4.91 -8.88 5.77
N ILE A 150 -4.57 -7.75 5.17
CA ILE A 150 -4.92 -6.44 5.70
C ILE A 150 -6.37 -6.14 5.31
N PRO A 151 -7.24 -5.79 6.26
CA PRO A 151 -8.66 -5.56 5.97
C PRO A 151 -8.86 -4.46 4.94
N LEU A 152 -9.91 -4.60 4.14
CA LEU A 152 -10.27 -3.72 3.00
C LEU A 152 -9.29 -3.74 1.82
N LEU A 153 -8.12 -4.37 1.91
CA LEU A 153 -7.20 -4.50 0.78
C LEU A 153 -7.48 -5.78 0.00
N VAL A 154 -7.63 -5.61 -1.32
CA VAL A 154 -7.81 -6.69 -2.29
C VAL A 154 -6.73 -6.56 -3.34
N ASN A 155 -6.14 -7.69 -3.72
CA ASN A 155 -5.22 -7.77 -4.84
C ASN A 155 -6.02 -8.05 -6.12
N VAL A 156 -5.87 -7.21 -7.13
CA VAL A 156 -6.53 -7.34 -8.44
C VAL A 156 -5.44 -7.35 -9.50
N GLY A 157 -5.12 -8.53 -10.04
CA GLY A 157 -3.93 -8.72 -10.87
C GLY A 157 -2.65 -8.35 -10.09
N ASP A 158 -1.82 -7.47 -10.67
CA ASP A 158 -0.60 -6.95 -10.03
C ASP A 158 -0.82 -5.70 -9.15
N ASP A 159 -2.07 -5.24 -9.03
CA ASP A 159 -2.42 -4.04 -8.29
C ASP A 159 -3.12 -4.33 -6.96
N TRP A 160 -3.16 -3.30 -6.12
CA TRP A 160 -3.89 -3.29 -4.85
C TRP A 160 -5.03 -2.31 -4.93
N THR A 161 -6.17 -2.69 -4.38
CA THR A 161 -7.35 -1.83 -4.29
C THR A 161 -7.84 -1.85 -2.84
N VAL A 162 -8.07 -0.67 -2.28
CA VAL A 162 -8.87 -0.51 -1.07
C VAL A 162 -10.33 -0.55 -1.49
N LEU A 163 -11.09 -1.50 -0.94
CA LEU A 163 -12.51 -1.67 -1.25
C LEU A 163 -13.27 -0.36 -1.12
N THR A 164 -14.15 -0.08 -2.09
CA THR A 164 -14.92 1.17 -2.22
C THR A 164 -14.10 2.45 -2.46
N LYS A 165 -12.77 2.37 -2.38
CA LYS A 165 -11.87 3.52 -2.50
C LYS A 165 -11.10 3.55 -3.81
N GLY A 166 -10.60 2.41 -4.26
CA GLY A 166 -9.75 2.29 -5.43
C GLY A 166 -8.28 2.07 -5.05
N THR A 167 -7.38 2.31 -5.98
CA THR A 167 -5.94 2.07 -5.81
C THR A 167 -5.33 3.01 -4.76
N PRO A 168 -4.73 2.49 -3.66
CA PRO A 168 -4.11 3.32 -2.65
C PRO A 168 -2.70 3.76 -3.02
N ILE A 169 -2.23 4.84 -2.39
CA ILE A 169 -0.81 5.17 -2.34
C ILE A 169 -0.18 4.49 -1.12
N PHE A 170 0.89 3.72 -1.35
CA PHE A 170 1.65 3.08 -0.28
C PHE A 170 2.71 4.03 0.30
N TYR A 171 2.85 4.01 1.61
CA TYR A 171 3.88 4.72 2.35
C TYR A 171 4.63 3.74 3.26
N ILE A 172 5.94 3.61 3.13
CA ILE A 172 6.77 2.77 4.00
C ILE A 172 7.60 3.69 4.92
N ASN A 173 7.37 3.63 6.24
CA ASN A 173 8.00 4.52 7.23
C ASN A 173 7.79 6.02 6.96
N GLY A 174 6.60 6.38 6.45
CA GLY A 174 6.28 7.74 6.04
C GLY A 174 6.66 8.06 4.60
N ARG A 175 7.45 7.21 3.93
CA ARG A 175 7.91 7.41 2.56
C ARG A 175 6.97 6.86 1.53
N LYS A 176 6.46 7.70 0.63
CA LYS A 176 5.70 7.23 -0.54
C LYS A 176 6.55 6.23 -1.33
N MET A 177 5.96 5.07 -1.57
CA MET A 177 6.53 3.99 -2.36
C MET A 177 6.76 4.48 -3.80
N ARG A 178 7.93 4.19 -4.36
CA ARG A 178 8.35 4.60 -5.71
C ARG A 178 8.09 3.52 -6.74
N ASN A 179 8.14 2.26 -6.31
CA ASN A 179 7.92 1.12 -7.17
C ASN A 179 7.14 0.05 -6.38
N LYS A 180 6.17 -0.60 -7.01
CA LYS A 180 5.42 -1.73 -6.45
C LYS A 180 6.33 -2.85 -5.93
N ASN A 181 7.50 -3.02 -6.57
CA ASN A 181 8.51 -4.00 -6.17
C ASN A 181 8.99 -3.80 -4.72
N GLU A 182 8.87 -2.61 -4.16
CA GLU A 182 9.23 -2.36 -2.76
C GLU A 182 8.38 -3.17 -1.76
N LEU A 183 7.17 -3.58 -2.14
CA LEU A 183 6.34 -4.48 -1.34
C LEU A 183 6.78 -5.94 -1.47
N GLU A 184 7.38 -6.32 -2.59
CA GLU A 184 7.96 -7.65 -2.78
C GLU A 184 9.27 -7.79 -2.01
N THR A 185 9.99 -6.68 -1.84
CA THR A 185 11.28 -6.65 -1.16
C THR A 185 11.19 -6.42 0.35
N LEU A 186 10.14 -5.75 0.83
CA LEU A 186 9.95 -5.53 2.26
C LEU A 186 9.49 -6.82 2.94
N ARG A 187 10.15 -7.25 4.01
CA ARG A 187 9.74 -8.45 4.76
C ARG A 187 8.65 -8.15 5.77
N SER A 188 7.69 -9.06 5.86
CA SER A 188 6.65 -9.09 6.89
C SER A 188 7.20 -9.11 8.32
N THR A 189 8.33 -9.78 8.57
CA THR A 189 9.01 -9.84 9.89
C THR A 189 9.39 -8.47 10.43
N ASP A 190 9.73 -7.57 9.52
CA ASP A 190 10.16 -6.22 9.84
C ASP A 190 8.97 -5.26 9.97
N ILE A 191 7.77 -5.65 9.57
CA ILE A 191 6.58 -4.79 9.67
C ILE A 191 6.04 -4.85 11.10
N VAL A 192 5.86 -3.67 11.71
CA VAL A 192 5.18 -3.48 12.99
C VAL A 192 3.68 -3.46 12.78
N SER A 193 3.24 -2.65 11.83
CA SER A 193 1.82 -2.41 11.58
C SER A 193 1.59 -1.95 10.16
N VAL A 194 0.40 -2.23 9.64
CA VAL A 194 -0.11 -1.65 8.40
C VAL A 194 -1.38 -0.87 8.73
N GLU A 195 -1.42 0.41 8.36
CA GLU A 195 -2.58 1.28 8.50
C GLU A 195 -3.19 1.57 7.13
N VAL A 196 -4.48 1.30 6.95
CA VAL A 196 -5.26 1.65 5.75
C VAL A 196 -6.10 2.88 6.08
N ILE A 197 -5.67 4.02 5.55
CA ILE A 197 -6.39 5.30 5.62
C ILE A 197 -7.28 5.39 4.39
N THR A 198 -8.58 5.30 4.59
CA THR A 198 -9.56 5.27 3.49
C THR A 198 -9.99 6.64 3.01
N ASP A 199 -9.68 7.69 3.77
CA ASP A 199 -9.98 9.08 3.43
C ASP A 199 -8.80 9.95 3.89
N PRO A 200 -7.80 10.16 3.03
CA PRO A 200 -6.61 10.92 3.37
C PRO A 200 -6.92 12.39 3.73
N GLY A 201 -6.29 12.88 4.81
CA GLY A 201 -6.37 14.28 5.25
C GLY A 201 -5.64 15.28 4.34
N ALA A 202 -5.61 16.55 4.74
CA ALA A 202 -5.16 17.68 3.90
C ALA A 202 -3.65 17.67 3.60
N GLN A 203 -2.89 16.93 4.41
CA GLN A 203 -1.46 16.71 4.17
C GLN A 203 -1.16 15.88 2.92
N TYR A 204 -2.17 15.18 2.41
CA TYR A 204 -2.06 14.31 1.26
C TYR A 204 -2.59 14.96 -0.02
N PRO A 205 -2.13 14.48 -1.18
CA PRO A 205 -2.53 15.01 -2.46
C PRO A 205 -4.03 14.85 -2.70
N PRO A 206 -4.71 15.87 -3.27
CA PRO A 206 -6.15 15.87 -3.51
C PRO A 206 -6.67 14.56 -4.15
N GLU A 207 -6.03 14.07 -5.21
CA GLU A 207 -6.42 12.86 -5.96
C GLU A 207 -6.26 11.53 -5.22
N THR A 208 -5.63 11.53 -4.03
CA THR A 208 -5.34 10.28 -3.32
C THR A 208 -6.62 9.67 -2.77
N SER A 209 -7.05 8.55 -3.34
CA SER A 209 -8.29 7.86 -2.98
C SER A 209 -8.19 7.10 -1.64
N ALA A 210 -7.03 6.52 -1.35
CA ALA A 210 -6.70 5.86 -0.10
C ALA A 210 -5.18 5.79 0.11
N ILE A 211 -4.75 5.54 1.34
CA ILE A 211 -3.35 5.42 1.72
C ILE A 211 -3.14 4.15 2.53
N VAL A 212 -2.04 3.44 2.25
CA VAL A 212 -1.58 2.31 3.06
C VAL A 212 -0.23 2.66 3.66
N LYS A 213 -0.18 2.90 4.98
CA LYS A 213 1.07 3.14 5.71
C LYS A 213 1.59 1.84 6.30
N ILE A 214 2.77 1.44 5.89
CA ILE A 214 3.52 0.32 6.44
C ILE A 214 4.58 0.89 7.38
N LYS A 215 4.47 0.57 8.66
CA LYS A 215 5.46 0.94 9.67
C LYS A 215 6.35 -0.26 9.93
N THR A 216 7.66 -0.10 9.87
CA THR A 216 8.62 -1.16 10.15
C THR A 216 9.24 -1.01 11.54
N ARG A 217 9.80 -2.09 12.08
CA ARG A 217 10.58 -2.08 13.32
C ARG A 217 11.86 -1.27 13.07
N ARG A 218 12.33 -0.58 14.11
CA ARG A 218 13.71 -0.09 14.16
C ARG A 218 14.58 -1.32 14.49
N PRO A 219 15.45 -1.80 13.60
CA PRO A 219 16.21 -3.01 13.91
C PRO A 219 17.33 -2.70 14.90
N HIS A 220 17.68 -3.67 15.74
CA HIS A 220 18.88 -3.69 16.56
C HIS A 220 19.91 -4.61 15.89
N GLY A 221 21.19 -4.22 15.90
CA GLY A 221 22.29 -5.00 15.32
C GLY A 221 23.12 -4.22 14.31
N GLU A 222 24.41 -4.54 14.23
CA GLU A 222 25.35 -4.04 13.22
C GLU A 222 25.64 -5.12 12.17
N GLY A 223 26.21 -4.71 11.04
CA GLY A 223 26.67 -5.61 9.98
C GLY A 223 25.77 -5.67 8.76
N LEU A 224 26.05 -6.65 7.89
CA LEU A 224 25.32 -6.90 6.66
C LEU A 224 24.13 -7.82 6.91
N SER A 225 22.99 -7.43 6.35
CA SER A 225 21.77 -8.21 6.29
C SER A 225 21.23 -8.26 4.87
N GLY A 226 20.36 -9.23 4.61
CA GLY A 226 19.64 -9.22 3.36
C GLY A 226 18.54 -10.24 3.19
N MET A 227 17.84 -10.08 2.08
CA MET A 227 16.86 -10.99 1.54
C MET A 227 17.10 -11.16 0.04
N LEU A 228 17.30 -12.40 -0.37
CA LEU A 228 17.40 -12.79 -1.78
C LEU A 228 16.17 -13.64 -2.11
N SER A 229 15.54 -13.39 -3.26
CA SER A 229 14.42 -14.20 -3.72
C SER A 229 14.52 -14.47 -5.22
N ALA A 230 14.06 -15.64 -5.63
CA ALA A 230 13.89 -16.02 -7.01
C ALA A 230 12.56 -16.75 -7.17
N ASN A 231 11.75 -16.33 -8.13
CA ASN A 231 10.46 -16.91 -8.46
C ASN A 231 10.47 -17.28 -9.94
N GLY A 232 10.32 -18.57 -10.24
CA GLY A 232 10.10 -19.08 -11.58
C GLY A 232 8.63 -19.44 -11.75
N GLY A 233 8.01 -18.99 -12.83
CA GLY A 233 6.61 -19.26 -13.11
C GLY A 233 6.38 -19.73 -14.54
N HIS A 234 5.21 -20.29 -14.76
CA HIS A 234 4.71 -20.66 -16.06
C HIS A 234 3.23 -20.26 -16.17
N ALA A 235 2.94 -19.39 -17.14
CA ALA A 235 1.58 -19.13 -17.64
C ALA A 235 1.49 -19.79 -19.03
N ASP A 236 1.20 -19.03 -20.09
CA ASP A 236 1.46 -19.48 -21.46
C ASP A 236 2.96 -19.48 -21.80
N ASN A 237 3.75 -18.66 -21.11
CA ASN A 237 5.20 -18.56 -21.24
C ASN A 237 5.89 -18.67 -19.88
N ALA A 238 7.20 -18.92 -19.90
CA ALA A 238 8.01 -18.88 -18.70
C ALA A 238 8.13 -17.44 -18.17
N LEU A 239 8.10 -17.31 -16.85
CA LEU A 239 8.15 -16.06 -16.11
C LEU A 239 9.27 -16.15 -15.07
N PHE A 240 9.99 -15.06 -14.85
CA PHE A 240 11.03 -15.02 -13.84
C PHE A 240 11.03 -13.68 -13.10
N ILE A 241 11.17 -13.74 -11.79
CA ILE A 241 11.34 -12.58 -10.92
C ILE A 241 12.48 -12.88 -9.94
N GLY A 242 13.49 -12.00 -9.90
CA GLY A 242 14.58 -12.03 -8.94
C GLY A 242 14.61 -10.74 -8.12
N ASN A 243 14.80 -10.86 -6.80
CA ASN A 243 15.01 -9.71 -5.92
C ASN A 243 16.25 -9.90 -5.06
N ALA A 244 16.98 -8.81 -4.83
CA ALA A 244 18.09 -8.75 -3.88
C ALA A 244 18.00 -7.47 -3.05
N ASN A 245 17.88 -7.64 -1.73
CA ASN A 245 17.79 -6.53 -0.78
C ASN A 245 18.89 -6.69 0.24
N LEU A 246 19.81 -5.75 0.26
CA LEU A 246 20.98 -5.77 1.11
C LEU A 246 20.98 -4.50 1.94
N ASN A 247 21.29 -4.63 3.22
CA ASN A 247 21.46 -3.49 4.11
C ASN A 247 22.70 -3.69 4.97
N PHE A 248 23.56 -2.68 4.98
CA PHE A 248 24.74 -2.62 5.82
C PHE A 248 24.57 -1.52 6.86
N ARG A 249 24.77 -1.86 8.13
CA ARG A 249 24.69 -0.91 9.23
C ARG A 249 25.97 -0.89 10.05
N HIS A 250 26.42 0.32 10.35
CA HIS A 250 27.47 0.56 11.32
C HIS A 250 27.18 1.86 12.10
N LYS A 251 27.01 1.76 13.42
CA LYS A 251 26.64 2.88 14.31
C LYS A 251 25.41 3.66 13.82
N GLN A 252 25.57 4.95 13.52
CA GLN A 252 24.52 5.85 13.04
C GLN A 252 24.27 5.75 11.54
N LEU A 253 25.17 5.10 10.79
CA LEU A 253 25.12 4.98 9.34
C LEU A 253 24.42 3.69 8.92
N ASP A 254 23.59 3.82 7.90
CA ASP A 254 22.83 2.73 7.31
C ASP A 254 22.80 2.91 5.79
N ILE A 255 23.26 1.90 5.05
CA ILE A 255 23.39 1.90 3.61
C ILE A 255 22.60 0.71 3.07
N PHE A 256 21.74 0.95 2.09
CA PHE A 256 20.91 -0.09 1.50
C PHE A 256 21.08 -0.17 -0.01
N VAL A 257 20.87 -1.37 -0.55
CA VAL A 257 20.74 -1.64 -1.98
C VAL A 257 19.56 -2.59 -2.16
N ASN A 258 18.57 -2.15 -2.95
CA ASN A 258 17.44 -2.96 -3.36
C ASN A 258 17.50 -3.13 -4.87
N SER A 259 17.39 -4.36 -5.36
CA SER A 259 17.40 -4.69 -6.78
C SER A 259 16.23 -5.63 -7.08
N HIS A 260 15.56 -5.38 -8.20
CA HIS A 260 14.52 -6.22 -8.75
C HIS A 260 14.76 -6.39 -10.24
N TYR A 261 14.64 -7.63 -10.70
CA TYR A 261 14.71 -7.99 -12.10
C TYR A 261 13.56 -8.91 -12.44
N ASN A 262 12.89 -8.65 -13.55
CA ASN A 262 11.84 -9.51 -14.04
C ASN A 262 11.93 -9.72 -15.54
N ILE A 263 11.52 -10.90 -15.98
CA ILE A 263 11.29 -11.22 -17.39
C ILE A 263 9.94 -11.91 -17.49
N TYR A 264 9.10 -11.43 -18.40
CA TYR A 264 7.85 -12.11 -18.73
C TYR A 264 7.50 -11.94 -20.20
N THR A 265 6.65 -12.84 -20.67
CA THR A 265 5.96 -12.72 -21.95
C THR A 265 4.48 -12.93 -21.69
N SER A 266 3.67 -11.90 -21.89
CA SER A 266 2.23 -11.96 -21.63
C SER A 266 1.42 -12.00 -22.93
N ARG A 267 0.35 -12.80 -22.95
CA ARG A 267 -0.58 -12.90 -24.09
C ARG A 267 -1.96 -12.34 -23.71
N GLN A 268 -2.56 -11.60 -24.63
CA GLN A 268 -3.96 -11.21 -24.54
C GLN A 268 -4.65 -11.34 -25.89
N GLU A 269 -5.85 -11.90 -25.89
CA GLU A 269 -6.72 -12.00 -27.05
C GLU A 269 -7.96 -11.14 -26.82
N ILE A 270 -8.32 -10.36 -27.84
CA ILE A 270 -9.43 -9.42 -27.81
C ILE A 270 -10.29 -9.68 -29.05
N SER A 271 -11.57 -9.96 -28.83
CA SER A 271 -12.58 -9.85 -29.87
C SER A 271 -13.42 -8.61 -29.60
N SER A 272 -13.57 -7.73 -30.58
CA SER A 272 -14.36 -6.52 -30.43
C SER A 272 -15.29 -6.25 -31.59
N LEU A 273 -16.39 -5.57 -31.27
CA LEU A 273 -17.32 -5.00 -32.23
C LEU A 273 -17.42 -3.50 -31.92
N SER A 274 -17.03 -2.66 -32.87
CA SER A 274 -17.08 -1.20 -32.73
C SER A 274 -18.05 -0.62 -33.75
N ASN A 275 -19.00 0.19 -33.30
CA ASN A 275 -19.84 1.02 -34.17
C ASN A 275 -19.31 2.44 -34.08
N LEU A 276 -18.75 2.96 -35.18
CA LEU A 276 -18.06 4.24 -35.19
C LEU A 276 -19.02 5.39 -35.50
N LEU A 277 -18.72 6.58 -34.95
CA LEU A 277 -19.40 7.80 -35.37
C LEU A 277 -18.77 8.31 -36.66
N THR A 278 -19.38 7.98 -37.80
CA THR A 278 -18.90 8.26 -39.17
C THR A 278 -20.09 8.46 -40.11
N ASP A 279 -19.86 9.10 -41.27
CA ASP A 279 -20.87 9.27 -42.32
C ASP A 279 -20.29 8.89 -43.70
N PRO A 280 -20.71 7.75 -44.31
CA PRO A 280 -21.67 6.78 -43.80
C PRO A 280 -21.17 6.00 -42.57
N ALA A 281 -22.09 5.39 -41.82
CA ALA A 281 -21.76 4.63 -40.61
C ALA A 281 -20.86 3.42 -40.89
N VAL A 282 -19.81 3.27 -40.07
CA VAL A 282 -18.81 2.19 -40.13
C VAL A 282 -18.95 1.27 -38.91
N GLU A 283 -19.03 -0.04 -39.16
CA GLU A 283 -18.94 -1.09 -38.15
C GLU A 283 -17.64 -1.89 -38.36
N LEU A 284 -16.94 -2.17 -37.26
CA LEU A 284 -15.68 -2.89 -37.23
C LEU A 284 -15.81 -4.14 -36.34
N SER A 285 -15.77 -5.32 -36.95
CA SER A 285 -15.62 -6.59 -36.23
C SER A 285 -14.16 -7.00 -36.24
N GLN A 286 -13.54 -7.11 -35.06
CA GLN A 286 -12.10 -7.23 -34.93
C GLN A 286 -11.70 -8.39 -34.03
N TYR A 287 -10.60 -9.05 -34.39
CA TYR A 287 -9.88 -9.97 -33.52
C TYR A 287 -8.41 -9.58 -33.48
N THR A 288 -7.88 -9.44 -32.26
CA THR A 288 -6.48 -9.08 -32.05
C THR A 288 -5.83 -10.01 -31.04
N LYS A 289 -4.62 -10.45 -31.36
CA LYS A 289 -3.72 -11.21 -30.49
C LYS A 289 -2.51 -10.36 -30.14
N ASN A 290 -2.46 -9.93 -28.89
CA ASN A 290 -1.38 -9.14 -28.32
C ASN A 290 -0.37 -10.06 -27.61
N ASN A 291 0.91 -9.81 -27.85
CA ASN A 291 2.03 -10.47 -27.19
C ASN A 291 3.03 -9.41 -26.73
N ILE A 292 3.30 -9.34 -25.44
CA ILE A 292 4.22 -8.36 -24.85
C ILE A 292 5.38 -9.10 -24.21
N LYS A 293 6.58 -8.91 -24.76
CA LYS A 293 7.84 -9.38 -24.17
C LYS A 293 8.46 -8.25 -23.39
N ASN A 294 8.70 -8.49 -22.11
CA ASN A 294 9.23 -7.48 -21.22
C ASN A 294 10.35 -8.03 -20.33
N SER A 295 11.42 -7.26 -20.20
CA SER A 295 12.40 -7.41 -19.13
C SER A 295 12.59 -6.07 -18.42
N GLY A 296 12.38 -6.04 -17.10
CA GLY A 296 12.51 -4.85 -16.28
C GLY A 296 13.67 -4.96 -15.30
N LEU A 297 14.29 -3.81 -15.02
CA LEU A 297 15.27 -3.66 -13.96
C LEU A 297 14.86 -2.48 -13.08
N TYR A 298 14.97 -2.66 -11.77
CA TYR A 298 14.90 -1.60 -10.79
C TYR A 298 16.04 -1.76 -9.80
N VAL A 299 16.79 -0.68 -9.57
CA VAL A 299 17.83 -0.60 -8.56
C VAL A 299 17.61 0.66 -7.75
N ASN A 300 17.65 0.56 -6.44
CA ASN A 300 17.56 1.68 -5.51
C ASN A 300 18.62 1.53 -4.43
N THR A 301 19.45 2.55 -4.29
CA THR A 301 20.52 2.60 -3.30
C THR A 301 20.46 3.91 -2.54
N GLY A 302 20.88 3.89 -1.29
CA GLY A 302 20.87 5.10 -0.49
C GLY A 302 21.57 4.93 0.84
N ALA A 303 21.76 6.07 1.49
CA ALA A 303 22.36 6.15 2.80
C ALA A 303 21.50 7.00 3.73
N SER A 304 21.49 6.63 4.99
CA SER A 304 20.80 7.33 6.06
C SER A 304 21.73 7.49 7.25
N TYR A 305 21.78 8.70 7.80
CA TYR A 305 22.54 9.01 9.00
C TYR A 305 21.58 9.42 10.12
N THR A 306 21.63 8.68 11.23
CA THR A 306 20.82 8.96 12.42
C THR A 306 21.62 9.85 13.37
N ILE A 307 21.33 11.16 13.39
CA ILE A 307 22.02 12.10 14.28
C ILE A 307 21.73 11.74 15.74
N ASN A 308 20.47 11.47 16.06
CA ASN A 308 20.00 11.03 17.37
C ASN A 308 18.67 10.26 17.22
N GLU A 309 18.03 9.86 18.32
CA GLU A 309 16.81 9.05 18.28
C GLU A 309 15.63 9.69 17.51
N ASN A 310 15.65 11.03 17.40
CA ASN A 310 14.57 11.85 16.84
C ASN A 310 14.94 12.55 15.53
N SER A 311 16.21 12.53 15.12
CA SER A 311 16.70 13.26 13.96
C SER A 311 17.54 12.39 13.02
N SER A 312 17.21 12.41 11.74
CA SER A 312 17.90 11.69 10.67
C SER A 312 17.81 12.42 9.36
N PHE A 313 18.84 12.30 8.54
CA PHE A 313 18.84 12.72 7.15
C PHE A 313 19.39 11.60 6.27
N GLY A 314 19.15 11.71 4.98
CA GLY A 314 19.71 10.76 4.03
C GLY A 314 19.39 11.11 2.60
N ALA A 315 20.01 10.39 1.69
CA ALA A 315 19.77 10.48 0.27
C ALA A 315 19.63 9.10 -0.36
N SER A 316 18.82 9.00 -1.40
CA SER A 316 18.71 7.80 -2.22
C SER A 316 18.66 8.13 -3.70
N TYR A 317 19.16 7.20 -4.50
CA TYR A 317 19.09 7.22 -5.94
C TYR A 317 18.44 5.92 -6.40
N SER A 318 17.45 6.04 -7.28
CA SER A 318 16.84 4.88 -7.92
C SER A 318 16.82 5.02 -9.43
N ILE A 319 17.01 3.90 -10.11
CA ILE A 319 16.85 3.74 -11.54
C ILE A 319 15.88 2.59 -11.80
N SER A 320 14.87 2.81 -12.62
CA SER A 320 14.00 1.75 -13.14
C SER A 320 13.81 1.92 -14.63
N GLY A 321 13.65 0.81 -15.33
CA GLY A 321 13.23 0.86 -16.72
C GLY A 321 13.12 -0.53 -17.32
N ASN A 322 12.48 -0.59 -18.47
CA ASN A 322 12.38 -1.80 -19.23
C ASN A 322 13.66 -1.91 -20.07
N LEU A 323 14.54 -2.85 -19.73
CA LEU A 323 15.75 -3.13 -20.52
C LEU A 323 15.38 -3.51 -21.96
N LYS A 324 14.26 -4.20 -22.11
CA LYS A 324 13.65 -4.56 -23.37
C LYS A 324 12.13 -4.63 -23.18
N ARG A 325 11.38 -3.89 -24.00
CA ARG A 325 9.93 -4.06 -24.11
C ARG A 325 9.54 -4.03 -25.59
N GLU A 326 9.03 -5.15 -26.06
CA GLU A 326 8.53 -5.32 -27.42
C GLU A 326 7.08 -5.81 -27.30
N ALA A 327 6.17 -5.13 -27.99
CA ALA A 327 4.80 -5.58 -28.14
C ALA A 327 4.53 -5.88 -29.61
N THR A 328 3.83 -6.98 -29.85
CA THR A 328 3.35 -7.35 -31.17
C THR A 328 1.87 -7.65 -31.05
N SER A 329 1.10 -7.05 -31.93
CA SER A 329 -0.34 -7.19 -32.03
C SER A 329 -0.65 -7.62 -33.46
N THR A 330 -1.20 -8.81 -33.65
CA THR A 330 -1.64 -9.28 -34.97
C THR A 330 -3.12 -9.58 -34.94
N GLY A 331 -3.80 -9.37 -36.06
CA GLY A 331 -5.24 -9.49 -36.07
C GLY A 331 -5.85 -9.30 -37.43
N TRP A 332 -7.18 -9.36 -37.44
CA TRP A 332 -8.00 -9.04 -38.59
C TRP A 332 -9.16 -8.14 -38.18
N GLN A 333 -9.70 -7.43 -39.16
CA GLN A 333 -10.81 -6.50 -39.04
C GLN A 333 -11.71 -6.66 -40.26
N ASP A 334 -12.95 -7.08 -40.04
CA ASP A 334 -14.01 -6.99 -41.05
C ASP A 334 -14.66 -5.60 -40.94
N VAL A 335 -14.71 -4.90 -42.05
CA VAL A 335 -15.26 -3.54 -42.17
C VAL A 335 -16.59 -3.60 -42.88
N THR A 336 -17.61 -3.02 -42.26
CA THR A 336 -18.92 -2.82 -42.88
C THR A 336 -19.21 -1.33 -42.97
N ILE A 337 -19.46 -0.83 -44.18
CA ILE A 337 -19.79 0.58 -44.44
C ILE A 337 -21.22 0.66 -44.94
N ALA A 338 -22.06 1.48 -44.28
CA ALA A 338 -23.49 1.61 -44.61
C ALA A 338 -24.25 0.26 -44.66
N GLY A 339 -23.84 -0.72 -43.83
CA GLY A 339 -24.44 -2.06 -43.79
C GLY A 339 -23.96 -3.02 -44.88
N ILE A 340 -23.01 -2.61 -45.74
CA ILE A 340 -22.41 -3.45 -46.77
C ILE A 340 -21.02 -3.87 -46.30
N ASN A 341 -20.73 -5.18 -46.35
CA ASN A 341 -19.39 -5.70 -46.08
C ASN A 341 -18.44 -5.15 -47.17
N ASP A 342 -17.49 -4.32 -46.74
CA ASP A 342 -16.60 -3.56 -47.62
C ASP A 342 -15.29 -4.32 -47.84
N GLU A 343 -14.53 -4.55 -46.77
CA GLU A 343 -13.26 -5.25 -46.84
C GLU A 343 -12.87 -5.99 -45.55
N ASN A 344 -11.97 -6.97 -45.70
CA ASN A 344 -11.24 -7.58 -44.60
C ASN A 344 -9.80 -7.03 -44.58
N ILE A 345 -9.39 -6.52 -43.43
CA ILE A 345 -8.07 -5.92 -43.20
C ILE A 345 -7.28 -6.80 -42.25
N ILE A 346 -6.08 -7.20 -42.65
CA ILE A 346 -5.10 -7.82 -41.77
C ILE A 346 -4.28 -6.70 -41.12
N THR A 347 -4.21 -6.71 -39.80
CA THR A 347 -3.50 -5.70 -39.01
C THR A 347 -2.29 -6.30 -38.32
N GLU A 348 -1.12 -5.71 -38.51
CA GLU A 348 0.10 -6.04 -37.76
C GLU A 348 0.66 -4.77 -37.12
N ASN A 349 0.77 -4.76 -35.81
CA ASN A 349 1.30 -3.65 -35.04
C ASN A 349 2.48 -4.13 -34.22
N PHE A 350 3.64 -3.53 -34.45
CA PHE A 350 4.86 -3.79 -33.70
C PHE A 350 5.28 -2.50 -33.00
N SER A 351 5.46 -2.57 -31.69
CA SER A 351 6.04 -1.46 -30.93
C SER A 351 7.23 -1.91 -30.10
N LYS A 352 8.21 -1.02 -30.00
CA LYS A 352 9.44 -1.24 -29.25
C LYS A 352 9.78 0.00 -28.45
N LYS A 353 9.86 -0.15 -27.14
CA LYS A 353 10.41 0.88 -26.26
C LYS A 353 11.91 0.65 -26.12
N LYS A 354 12.72 1.69 -26.38
CA LYS A 354 14.15 1.66 -26.06
C LYS A 354 14.33 1.67 -24.54
N PHE A 355 15.47 1.18 -24.07
CA PHE A 355 15.82 1.36 -22.66
C PHE A 355 15.96 2.86 -22.39
N SER A 356 14.97 3.41 -21.72
CA SER A 356 14.98 4.79 -21.23
C SER A 356 14.71 4.74 -19.72
N PRO A 357 15.72 5.02 -18.88
CA PRO A 357 15.60 4.84 -17.45
C PRO A 357 14.79 5.98 -16.81
N TYR A 358 13.81 5.62 -16.01
CA TYR A 358 13.21 6.48 -15.01
C TYR A 358 14.15 6.60 -13.80
N GLN A 359 14.64 7.81 -13.55
CA GLN A 359 15.62 8.08 -12.52
C GLN A 359 15.02 8.99 -11.45
N THR A 360 15.28 8.67 -10.18
CA THR A 360 14.91 9.53 -9.07
C THR A 360 16.05 9.74 -8.11
N VAL A 361 16.22 10.98 -7.68
CA VAL A 361 17.06 11.35 -6.55
C VAL A 361 16.14 11.90 -5.47
N ASN A 362 16.37 11.50 -4.22
CA ASN A 362 15.63 12.01 -3.08
C ASN A 362 16.57 12.32 -1.95
N ALA A 363 16.32 13.44 -1.28
CA ALA A 363 16.99 13.83 -0.06
C ALA A 363 15.95 14.22 0.98
N TYR A 364 16.25 13.95 2.24
CA TYR A 364 15.31 14.24 3.32
C TYR A 364 15.99 14.66 4.61
N TYR A 365 15.21 15.34 5.44
CA TYR A 365 15.48 15.55 6.85
C TYR A 365 14.20 15.33 7.65
N ILE A 366 14.27 14.48 8.66
CA ILE A 366 13.22 14.33 9.67
C ILE A 366 13.88 14.59 11.01
N GLY A 367 13.32 15.52 11.77
CA GLY A 367 13.87 15.92 13.06
C GLY A 367 12.81 16.42 14.02
N ARG A 368 13.18 16.47 15.29
CA ARG A 368 12.39 17.12 16.33
C ARG A 368 13.20 18.26 16.96
N ILE A 369 12.67 19.47 16.92
CA ILE A 369 13.23 20.66 17.54
C ILE A 369 12.31 21.04 18.70
N GLY A 370 12.68 20.65 19.92
CA GLY A 370 11.82 20.80 21.10
C GLY A 370 10.54 19.94 21.00
N LYS A 371 9.37 20.57 20.97
CA LYS A 371 8.08 19.88 20.76
C LYS A 371 7.65 19.82 19.29
N THR A 372 8.34 20.56 18.42
CA THR A 372 8.03 20.66 16.99
C THR A 372 8.68 19.52 16.23
N THR A 373 7.90 18.79 15.44
CA THR A 373 8.45 17.86 14.44
C THR A 373 8.58 18.59 13.12
N VAL A 374 9.73 18.44 12.45
CA VAL A 374 10.00 18.99 11.13
C VAL A 374 10.32 17.85 10.19
N ASN A 375 9.63 17.84 9.04
CA ASN A 375 9.83 16.87 8.00
C ASN A 375 9.99 17.60 6.66
N LEU A 376 11.17 17.48 6.08
CA LEU A 376 11.54 18.08 4.79
C LEU A 376 11.92 16.95 3.84
N ASP A 377 11.31 16.96 2.67
CA ASP A 377 11.55 16.00 1.60
C ASP A 377 11.73 16.75 0.28
N ALA A 378 12.76 16.37 -0.48
CA ALA A 378 13.05 16.94 -1.78
C ALA A 378 13.37 15.84 -2.79
N ASP A 379 12.85 15.98 -4.00
CA ASP A 379 13.03 15.00 -5.06
C ASP A 379 13.36 15.66 -6.39
N TYR A 380 14.17 14.96 -7.17
CA TYR A 380 14.35 15.17 -8.60
C TYR A 380 13.91 13.89 -9.34
N ILE A 381 13.21 14.06 -10.45
CA ILE A 381 12.90 13.01 -11.42
C ILE A 381 13.45 13.43 -12.76
N ASN A 382 14.07 12.45 -13.42
CA ASN A 382 14.19 12.47 -14.86
C ASN A 382 13.47 11.25 -15.42
N TYR A 383 12.56 11.48 -16.36
CA TYR A 383 11.90 10.46 -17.14
C TYR A 383 12.24 10.71 -18.60
N ASP A 384 12.84 9.71 -19.23
CA ASP A 384 12.99 9.64 -20.68
C ASP A 384 12.18 8.41 -21.11
N GLN A 385 11.41 8.55 -22.19
CA GLN A 385 10.82 7.42 -22.88
C GLN A 385 10.88 7.67 -24.38
N LYS A 386 11.39 6.67 -25.12
CA LYS A 386 11.25 6.62 -26.57
C LYS A 386 10.57 5.32 -27.00
N SER A 387 9.47 5.45 -27.72
CA SER A 387 8.72 4.37 -28.34
C SER A 387 8.76 4.53 -29.85
N ASN A 388 9.03 3.44 -30.56
CA ASN A 388 8.79 3.37 -31.99
C ASN A 388 7.67 2.37 -32.24
N GLN A 389 6.79 2.68 -33.17
CA GLN A 389 5.68 1.83 -33.56
C GLN A 389 5.59 1.75 -35.08
N ILE A 390 5.22 0.56 -35.56
CA ILE A 390 4.94 0.29 -36.97
C ILE A 390 3.58 -0.38 -37.01
N ILE A 391 2.64 0.19 -37.75
CA ILE A 391 1.30 -0.33 -37.99
C ILE A 391 1.19 -0.64 -39.48
N LYS A 392 0.97 -1.91 -39.80
CA LYS A 392 0.70 -2.38 -41.16
C LYS A 392 -0.74 -2.82 -41.25
N GLU A 393 -1.42 -2.33 -42.27
CA GLU A 393 -2.79 -2.70 -42.60
C GLU A 393 -2.82 -3.14 -44.06
N THR A 394 -3.24 -4.38 -44.32
CA THR A 394 -3.31 -4.94 -45.67
C THR A 394 -4.71 -5.47 -45.94
N SER A 395 -5.33 -4.99 -47.01
CA SER A 395 -6.60 -5.49 -47.55
C SER A 395 -6.41 -5.93 -49.01
N GLN A 396 -7.49 -6.35 -49.67
CA GLN A 396 -7.44 -6.74 -51.09
C GLN A 396 -7.10 -5.57 -52.02
N THR A 397 -7.43 -4.35 -51.61
CA THR A 397 -7.35 -3.13 -52.43
C THR A 397 -6.21 -2.20 -52.00
N LEU A 398 -5.84 -2.23 -50.72
CA LEU A 398 -4.90 -1.26 -50.15
C LEU A 398 -3.94 -1.90 -49.13
N ALA A 399 -2.67 -1.59 -49.27
CA ALA A 399 -1.65 -1.85 -48.25
C ALA A 399 -1.13 -0.51 -47.71
N SER A 400 -1.07 -0.38 -46.39
CA SER A 400 -0.56 0.80 -45.69
C SER A 400 0.45 0.38 -44.63
N GLU A 401 1.51 1.16 -44.49
CA GLU A 401 2.49 1.03 -43.42
C GLU A 401 2.76 2.41 -42.83
N VAL A 402 2.27 2.60 -41.61
CA VAL A 402 2.46 3.81 -40.81
C VAL A 402 3.54 3.54 -39.79
N THR A 403 4.57 4.37 -39.78
CA THR A 403 5.60 4.32 -38.73
C THR A 403 5.50 5.58 -37.90
N SER A 404 5.47 5.42 -36.58
CA SER A 404 5.49 6.54 -35.64
C SER A 404 6.62 6.39 -34.62
N THR A 405 7.12 7.54 -34.19
CA THR A 405 8.10 7.66 -33.11
C THR A 405 7.60 8.68 -32.12
N ASP A 406 7.38 8.23 -30.88
CA ASP A 406 7.04 9.08 -29.76
C ASP A 406 8.23 9.17 -28.79
N LYS A 407 8.62 10.39 -28.46
CA LYS A 407 9.64 10.68 -27.47
C LYS A 407 9.11 11.66 -26.43
N ASN A 408 9.08 11.21 -25.18
CA ASN A 408 8.69 12.02 -24.03
C ASN A 408 9.88 12.17 -23.08
N ILE A 409 10.20 13.40 -22.70
CA ILE A 409 11.18 13.71 -21.65
C ILE A 409 10.52 14.62 -20.62
N THR A 410 10.57 14.23 -19.35
CA THR A 410 10.08 15.04 -18.24
C THR A 410 11.16 15.19 -17.18
N ASP A 411 11.44 16.45 -16.84
CA ASP A 411 12.22 16.81 -15.67
C ASP A 411 11.28 17.38 -14.60
N MET A 412 11.37 16.86 -13.37
CA MET A 412 10.51 17.29 -12.28
C MET A 412 11.30 17.49 -11.00
N VAL A 413 11.04 18.60 -10.33
CA VAL A 413 11.52 18.87 -8.97
C VAL A 413 10.33 19.02 -8.05
N SER A 414 10.38 18.37 -6.89
CA SER A 414 9.38 18.57 -5.84
C SER A 414 10.03 18.76 -4.49
N ALA A 415 9.40 19.58 -3.64
CA ALA A 415 9.80 19.78 -2.26
C ALA A 415 8.57 19.87 -1.37
N LYS A 416 8.62 19.23 -0.20
CA LYS A 416 7.56 19.27 0.79
C LYS A 416 8.14 19.56 2.17
N LEU A 417 7.57 20.54 2.84
CA LEU A 417 7.83 20.85 4.25
C LEU A 417 6.57 20.58 5.05
N THR A 418 6.71 19.84 6.15
CA THR A 418 5.64 19.55 7.11
C THR A 418 6.15 19.86 8.51
N ILE A 419 5.35 20.61 9.26
CA ILE A 419 5.62 20.99 10.64
C ILE A 419 4.45 20.51 11.49
N GLU A 420 4.73 19.68 12.49
CA GLU A 420 3.75 19.22 13.47
C GLU A 420 4.06 19.85 14.83
N ASN A 421 3.03 20.38 15.50
CA ASN A 421 3.10 20.91 16.84
C ASN A 421 1.87 20.56 17.68
N THR A 422 1.94 20.80 18.99
CA THR A 422 0.78 20.70 19.89
C THR A 422 0.23 22.08 20.21
N LEU A 423 -1.06 22.30 19.94
CA LEU A 423 -1.76 23.57 20.20
C LEU A 423 -3.13 23.31 20.86
N TRP A 424 -3.40 23.98 21.98
CA TRP A 424 -4.66 23.91 22.74
C TRP A 424 -5.15 22.48 23.04
N GLY A 425 -4.24 21.57 23.42
CA GLY A 425 -4.57 20.17 23.71
C GLY A 425 -4.91 19.32 22.48
N GLY A 426 -4.75 19.87 21.28
CA GLY A 426 -4.80 19.15 20.01
C GLY A 426 -3.44 19.15 19.31
N LYS A 427 -3.38 18.49 18.17
CA LYS A 427 -2.25 18.52 17.24
C LYS A 427 -2.57 19.45 16.08
N VAL A 428 -1.63 20.32 15.75
CA VAL A 428 -1.67 21.15 14.55
C VAL A 428 -0.55 20.70 13.62
N GLU A 429 -0.90 20.39 12.38
CA GLU A 429 0.03 20.06 11.31
C GLU A 429 -0.16 21.07 10.20
N TYR A 430 0.93 21.67 9.71
CA TYR A 430 0.86 22.59 8.58
C TYR A 430 2.11 22.46 7.73
N GLY A 431 1.97 22.80 6.46
CA GLY A 431 3.05 22.60 5.52
C GLY A 431 2.75 23.16 4.14
N ALA A 432 3.70 22.99 3.25
CA ALA A 432 3.54 23.32 1.85
C ALA A 432 4.28 22.30 0.98
N GLU A 433 3.69 22.04 -0.19
CA GLU A 433 4.29 21.25 -1.25
C GLU A 433 4.44 22.13 -2.47
N TYR A 434 5.63 22.11 -3.07
CA TYR A 434 5.93 22.76 -4.33
C TYR A 434 6.37 21.71 -5.35
N VAL A 435 5.84 21.79 -6.55
CA VAL A 435 6.21 20.94 -7.68
C VAL A 435 6.43 21.80 -8.91
N PHE A 436 7.51 21.54 -9.63
CA PHE A 436 7.78 22.09 -10.94
C PHE A 436 8.07 20.94 -11.91
N ALA A 437 7.42 20.95 -13.07
CA ALA A 437 7.60 19.96 -14.12
C ALA A 437 7.78 20.64 -15.48
N ASP A 438 8.77 20.17 -16.25
CA ASP A 438 8.99 20.55 -17.64
C ASP A 438 8.95 19.27 -18.49
N SER A 439 7.86 19.11 -19.24
CA SER A 439 7.64 17.95 -20.10
C SER A 439 7.74 18.36 -21.55
N ARG A 440 8.50 17.59 -22.32
CA ARG A 440 8.76 17.79 -23.74
C ARG A 440 8.38 16.52 -24.46
N SER A 441 7.48 16.64 -25.43
CA SER A 441 7.05 15.56 -26.30
C SER A 441 7.43 15.84 -27.74
N THR A 442 7.76 14.79 -28.47
CA THR A 442 7.92 14.83 -29.91
C THR A 442 7.27 13.60 -30.50
N TYR A 443 6.29 13.83 -31.38
CA TYR A 443 5.64 12.80 -32.17
C TYR A 443 5.98 13.01 -33.63
N GLN A 444 6.55 11.98 -34.25
CA GLN A 444 6.87 11.96 -35.67
C GLN A 444 6.17 10.78 -36.31
N GLU A 445 5.54 11.00 -37.45
CA GLU A 445 4.82 9.96 -38.17
C GLU A 445 5.13 10.03 -39.66
N THR A 446 5.19 8.88 -40.30
CA THR A 446 5.41 8.77 -41.75
C THR A 446 4.28 7.94 -42.36
N ASN A 447 3.81 8.35 -43.55
CA ASN A 447 2.79 7.70 -44.39
C ASN A 447 1.32 7.74 -43.92
N ALA A 448 0.98 8.36 -42.80
CA ALA A 448 -0.44 8.53 -42.39
C ALA A 448 -0.99 9.96 -42.58
N GLY A 449 -0.21 10.88 -43.15
CA GLY A 449 -0.66 12.24 -43.49
C GLY A 449 -0.85 13.17 -42.29
N THR A 450 -0.40 12.79 -41.08
CA THR A 450 -0.43 13.67 -39.91
C THR A 450 0.76 14.64 -39.89
N THR A 451 0.70 15.65 -39.03
CA THR A 451 1.77 16.64 -38.84
C THR A 451 2.71 16.16 -37.73
N ASP A 452 4.02 16.37 -37.88
CA ASP A 452 4.95 16.21 -36.77
C ASP A 452 4.59 17.19 -35.63
N TYR A 453 4.57 16.70 -34.40
CA TYR A 453 4.32 17.51 -33.21
C TYR A 453 5.58 17.64 -32.37
N ASN A 454 5.84 18.87 -31.94
CA ASN A 454 6.83 19.18 -30.91
C ASN A 454 6.16 20.05 -29.86
N SER A 455 5.89 19.43 -28.72
CA SER A 455 5.07 19.99 -27.65
C SER A 455 5.92 20.14 -26.40
N ARG A 456 5.78 21.25 -25.68
CA ARG A 456 6.39 21.45 -24.37
C ARG A 456 5.35 22.01 -23.41
N MET A 457 5.23 21.40 -22.25
CA MET A 457 4.34 21.83 -21.20
C MET A 457 5.13 22.06 -19.92
N VAL A 458 5.01 23.29 -19.40
CA VAL A 458 5.63 23.72 -18.15
C VAL A 458 4.52 23.87 -17.12
N GLU A 459 4.64 23.16 -16.00
CA GLU A 459 3.71 23.20 -14.89
C GLU A 459 4.41 23.56 -13.59
N TYR A 460 3.76 24.40 -12.79
CA TYR A 460 4.08 24.55 -11.38
C TYR A 460 2.83 24.36 -10.52
N ASN A 461 3.03 23.79 -9.33
CA ASN A 461 1.99 23.67 -8.32
C ASN A 461 2.53 24.09 -6.95
N LEU A 462 1.85 25.01 -6.29
CA LEU A 462 2.08 25.37 -4.89
C LEU A 462 0.84 25.04 -4.07
N SER A 463 1.02 24.22 -3.04
CA SER A 463 -0.09 23.69 -2.27
C SER A 463 0.15 23.72 -0.76
N PRO A 464 -0.08 24.86 -0.08
CA PRO A 464 -0.04 24.95 1.37
C PRO A 464 -1.28 24.28 2.00
N TYR A 465 -1.11 23.74 3.19
CA TYR A 465 -2.17 23.08 3.95
C TYR A 465 -2.01 23.26 5.45
N ILE A 466 -3.13 23.11 6.16
CA ILE A 466 -3.20 23.04 7.61
C ILE A 466 -4.22 21.99 8.03
N GLU A 467 -3.94 21.28 9.10
CA GLU A 467 -4.79 20.28 9.71
C GLU A 467 -4.75 20.42 11.23
N TYR A 468 -5.91 20.36 11.88
CA TYR A 468 -6.04 20.36 13.33
C TYR A 468 -6.80 19.12 13.77
N SER A 469 -6.25 18.43 14.76
CA SER A 469 -6.89 17.24 15.32
C SER A 469 -6.97 17.29 16.84
N ARG A 470 -8.14 16.95 17.38
CA ARG A 470 -8.41 16.99 18.83
C ARG A 470 -9.51 16.03 19.24
N ARG A 471 -9.38 15.48 20.45
CA ARG A 471 -10.42 14.70 21.11
C ARG A 471 -11.36 15.62 21.89
N PHE A 472 -12.65 15.47 21.63
CA PHE A 472 -13.76 16.08 22.37
C PHE A 472 -14.64 15.00 23.03
N PRO A 473 -15.50 15.33 24.00
CA PRO A 473 -16.43 14.37 24.62
C PRO A 473 -17.37 13.68 23.61
N PHE A 474 -17.70 14.37 22.53
CA PHE A 474 -18.58 13.87 21.48
C PHE A 474 -17.84 13.19 20.32
N GLY A 475 -16.51 13.03 20.41
CA GLY A 475 -15.72 12.34 19.38
C GLY A 475 -14.35 12.96 19.14
N TYR A 476 -13.52 12.27 18.36
CA TYR A 476 -12.29 12.79 17.81
C TYR A 476 -12.58 13.50 16.50
N ILE A 477 -12.05 14.70 16.32
CA ILE A 477 -12.20 15.49 15.09
C ILE A 477 -10.83 15.71 14.48
N ILE A 478 -10.76 15.58 13.15
CA ILE A 478 -9.67 16.07 12.32
C ILE A 478 -10.29 17.02 11.29
N ALA A 479 -9.86 18.28 11.27
CA ALA A 479 -10.31 19.26 10.30
C ALA A 479 -9.10 19.80 9.55
N GLY A 480 -9.13 19.71 8.22
CA GLY A 480 -8.05 20.13 7.35
C GLY A 480 -8.53 21.03 6.23
N LEU A 481 -7.65 21.93 5.80
CA LEU A 481 -7.86 22.76 4.62
C LEU A 481 -6.55 22.82 3.83
N ARG A 482 -6.66 22.60 2.53
CA ARG A 482 -5.56 22.76 1.59
C ARG A 482 -5.94 23.75 0.51
N TYR A 483 -5.02 24.63 0.17
CA TYR A 483 -5.13 25.50 -0.99
C TYR A 483 -4.23 24.95 -2.09
N GLY A 484 -4.69 24.98 -3.33
CA GLY A 484 -3.90 24.60 -4.50
C GLY A 484 -3.86 25.74 -5.50
N HIS A 485 -2.64 26.10 -5.92
CA HIS A 485 -2.41 26.98 -7.06
C HIS A 485 -1.59 26.21 -8.09
N THR A 486 -2.20 25.93 -9.25
CA THR A 486 -1.52 25.32 -10.39
C THR A 486 -1.47 26.32 -11.53
N GLY A 487 -0.29 26.50 -12.12
CA GLY A 487 -0.14 27.19 -13.39
C GLY A 487 0.44 26.25 -14.43
N GLN A 488 -0.13 26.28 -15.63
CA GLN A 488 0.28 25.48 -16.78
C GLN A 488 0.51 26.39 -17.97
N THR A 489 1.58 26.15 -18.72
CA THR A 489 1.87 26.85 -19.96
C THR A 489 2.29 25.86 -21.03
N GLU A 490 1.61 25.94 -22.17
CA GLU A 490 1.82 25.06 -23.31
C GLU A 490 2.55 25.80 -24.44
N TYR A 491 3.50 25.11 -25.05
CA TYR A 491 4.24 25.55 -26.21
C TYR A 491 4.13 24.49 -27.31
N ARG A 492 3.95 24.95 -28.55
CA ARG A 492 4.02 24.12 -29.75
C ARG A 492 5.04 24.69 -30.70
N ASN A 493 5.99 23.87 -31.15
CA ASN A 493 7.11 24.29 -32.01
C ASN A 493 7.85 25.51 -31.45
N GLY A 494 7.99 25.59 -30.12
CA GLY A 494 8.62 26.71 -29.41
C GLY A 494 7.75 27.95 -29.21
N ILE A 495 6.53 27.98 -29.76
CA ILE A 495 5.60 29.11 -29.66
C ILE A 495 4.59 28.85 -28.55
N LYS A 496 4.41 29.82 -27.63
CA LYS A 496 3.41 29.75 -26.57
C LYS A 496 2.00 29.67 -27.18
N ARG A 497 1.25 28.61 -26.87
CA ARG A 497 -0.12 28.37 -27.34
C ARG A 497 -1.15 28.85 -26.33
N ASP A 498 -1.01 28.39 -25.09
CA ASP A 498 -1.96 28.67 -24.02
C ASP A 498 -1.28 28.78 -22.65
N SER A 499 -1.96 29.41 -21.71
CA SER A 499 -1.51 29.54 -20.33
C SER A 499 -2.70 29.65 -19.39
N ARG A 500 -2.71 28.80 -18.37
CA ARG A 500 -3.86 28.66 -17.47
C ARG A 500 -3.40 28.64 -16.02
N SER A 501 -4.26 29.16 -15.16
CA SER A 501 -4.08 29.11 -13.72
C SER A 501 -5.36 28.64 -13.04
N TYR A 502 -5.21 27.71 -12.12
CA TYR A 502 -6.29 27.12 -11.34
C TYR A 502 -6.07 27.37 -9.85
N TYR A 503 -7.17 27.68 -9.16
CA TYR A 503 -7.19 28.03 -7.74
C TYR A 503 -8.30 27.25 -7.06
N ASN A 504 -7.93 26.40 -6.12
CA ASN A 504 -8.89 25.49 -5.50
C ASN A 504 -8.65 25.40 -3.99
N LEU A 505 -9.76 25.21 -3.26
CA LEU A 505 -9.76 24.96 -1.82
C LEU A 505 -10.31 23.56 -1.56
N TYR A 506 -9.60 22.80 -0.76
CA TYR A 506 -9.87 21.39 -0.47
C TYR A 506 -10.08 21.20 1.04
N PRO A 507 -11.30 21.43 1.56
CA PRO A 507 -11.66 21.05 2.92
C PRO A 507 -11.71 19.53 3.09
N ALA A 508 -11.28 19.09 4.26
CA ALA A 508 -11.40 17.71 4.74
C ALA A 508 -11.87 17.72 6.20
N LEU A 509 -12.83 16.86 6.55
CA LEU A 509 -13.35 16.72 7.90
C LEU A 509 -13.54 15.23 8.21
N THR A 510 -12.97 14.80 9.33
CA THR A 510 -13.16 13.48 9.90
C THR A 510 -13.71 13.60 11.30
N TRP A 511 -14.75 12.84 11.60
CA TRP A 511 -15.26 12.61 12.94
C TRP A 511 -15.19 11.12 13.25
N SER A 512 -14.72 10.76 14.44
CA SER A 512 -14.77 9.37 14.91
C SER A 512 -15.15 9.26 16.38
N LYS A 513 -15.84 8.19 16.74
CA LYS A 513 -16.27 7.92 18.12
C LYS A 513 -16.39 6.43 18.37
N GLU A 514 -16.15 6.05 19.61
CA GLU A 514 -16.41 4.71 20.12
C GLU A 514 -17.72 4.72 20.92
N PHE A 515 -18.63 3.82 20.56
CA PHE A 515 -19.90 3.55 21.22
C PHE A 515 -19.84 2.15 21.84
N GLY A 516 -19.34 2.05 23.07
CA GLY A 516 -19.07 0.76 23.71
C GLY A 516 -18.01 -0.02 22.93
N GLN A 517 -18.38 -1.13 22.30
CA GLN A 517 -17.49 -1.95 21.47
C GLN A 517 -17.52 -1.58 19.98
N VAL A 518 -18.40 -0.67 19.58
CA VAL A 518 -18.55 -0.25 18.19
C VAL A 518 -17.72 1.00 17.96
N GLN A 519 -16.79 0.96 17.01
CA GLN A 519 -16.02 2.13 16.59
C GLN A 519 -16.62 2.65 15.28
N MET A 520 -16.84 3.96 15.18
CA MET A 520 -17.41 4.60 13.99
C MET A 520 -16.57 5.78 13.54
N GLN A 521 -16.52 6.00 12.23
CA GLN A 521 -15.85 7.12 11.58
C GLN A 521 -16.72 7.64 10.42
N LEU A 522 -16.83 8.96 10.32
CA LEU A 522 -17.45 9.68 9.20
C LEU A 522 -16.41 10.64 8.60
N ASN A 523 -16.22 10.58 7.29
CA ASN A 523 -15.26 11.40 6.56
C ASN A 523 -15.95 12.17 5.43
N TYR A 524 -15.65 13.46 5.32
CA TYR A 524 -15.99 14.29 4.16
C TYR A 524 -14.71 14.91 3.59
N ARG A 525 -14.61 14.96 2.28
CA ARG A 525 -13.51 15.63 1.58
C ARG A 525 -13.95 16.11 0.21
N SER A 526 -13.44 17.28 -0.20
CA SER A 526 -13.45 17.70 -1.60
C SER A 526 -12.04 17.82 -2.15
N TYR A 527 -11.88 17.45 -3.42
CA TYR A 527 -10.62 17.50 -4.16
C TYR A 527 -10.89 17.64 -5.66
N SER A 528 -9.86 17.99 -6.45
CA SER A 528 -9.95 17.92 -7.91
C SER A 528 -9.08 16.78 -8.47
N ASN A 529 -9.44 16.34 -9.68
CA ASN A 529 -8.66 15.40 -10.48
C ASN A 529 -8.33 16.02 -11.83
N HIS A 530 -7.09 15.89 -12.27
CA HIS A 530 -6.61 16.43 -13.54
C HIS A 530 -6.35 15.31 -14.56
N ALA A 531 -6.44 15.63 -15.84
CA ALA A 531 -5.97 14.71 -16.87
C ALA A 531 -4.42 14.58 -16.83
N PRO A 532 -3.85 13.46 -17.29
CA PRO A 532 -2.42 13.37 -17.58
C PRO A 532 -1.95 14.45 -18.57
N LEU A 533 -0.67 14.85 -18.53
CA LEU A 533 -0.15 15.90 -19.42
C LEU A 533 -0.37 15.60 -20.91
N SER A 534 -0.26 14.32 -21.31
CA SER A 534 -0.47 13.89 -22.69
C SER A 534 -1.87 14.21 -23.21
N GLU A 535 -2.88 14.23 -22.34
CA GLU A 535 -4.26 14.54 -22.71
C GLU A 535 -4.48 16.03 -23.01
N TYR A 536 -3.58 16.92 -22.56
CA TYR A 536 -3.66 18.35 -22.90
C TYR A 536 -2.97 18.69 -24.22
N SER A 537 -2.29 17.72 -24.85
CA SER A 537 -1.65 17.97 -26.15
C SER A 537 -2.69 18.17 -27.25
N ASP A 538 -2.33 18.88 -28.31
CA ASP A 538 -3.10 18.90 -29.57
C ASP A 538 -2.62 17.85 -30.58
N GLU A 539 -1.74 16.94 -30.14
CA GLU A 539 -1.24 15.80 -30.91
C GLU A 539 -2.38 14.89 -31.37
N ILE A 540 -2.28 14.47 -32.64
CA ILE A 540 -3.17 13.49 -33.26
C ILE A 540 -2.32 12.26 -33.58
N HIS A 541 -2.72 11.12 -33.02
CA HIS A 541 -2.04 9.84 -33.15
C HIS A 541 -2.86 8.91 -34.05
N TYR A 542 -2.19 8.25 -34.99
CA TYR A 542 -2.80 7.23 -35.83
C TYR A 542 -3.12 5.96 -35.03
N VAL A 543 -4.34 5.44 -35.17
CA VAL A 543 -4.76 4.17 -34.54
C VAL A 543 -4.94 3.09 -35.62
N ASN A 544 -5.82 3.34 -36.58
CA ASN A 544 -6.08 2.51 -37.76
C ASN A 544 -6.72 3.38 -38.85
N ARG A 545 -7.03 2.85 -40.03
CA ARG A 545 -7.57 3.65 -41.14
C ARG A 545 -8.85 4.45 -40.83
N PHE A 546 -9.65 4.03 -39.85
CA PHE A 546 -10.95 4.63 -39.49
C PHE A 546 -10.93 5.41 -38.16
N GLN A 547 -9.83 5.38 -37.41
CA GLN A 547 -9.76 5.97 -36.07
C GLN A 547 -8.45 6.74 -35.86
N ARG A 548 -8.57 7.87 -35.16
CA ARG A 548 -7.45 8.67 -34.63
C ARG A 548 -7.70 8.95 -33.15
N ASN A 549 -6.63 9.09 -32.38
CA ASN A 549 -6.69 9.63 -31.02
C ASN A 549 -6.14 11.03 -31.03
N ALA A 550 -6.77 11.94 -30.30
CA ALA A 550 -6.26 13.29 -30.13
C ALA A 550 -6.38 13.72 -28.68
N GLY A 551 -5.39 14.50 -28.23
CA GLY A 551 -5.54 15.20 -26.96
C GLY A 551 -6.55 16.35 -27.08
N ASN A 552 -6.87 16.92 -25.93
CA ASN A 552 -7.76 18.07 -25.81
C ASN A 552 -7.08 19.12 -24.94
N PRO A 553 -6.53 20.18 -25.56
CA PRO A 553 -5.91 21.22 -24.77
C PRO A 553 -6.90 21.83 -23.81
N PHE A 554 -8.21 21.95 -24.11
CA PHE A 554 -9.20 22.67 -23.29
C PHE A 554 -9.75 21.95 -22.06
N LEU A 555 -9.15 20.81 -21.68
CA LEU A 555 -9.55 20.07 -20.49
C LEU A 555 -9.48 20.95 -19.22
N LYS A 556 -10.47 20.73 -18.35
CA LYS A 556 -10.57 21.32 -17.01
C LYS A 556 -10.48 20.23 -15.97
N GLU A 557 -10.15 20.62 -14.75
CA GLU A 557 -10.16 19.72 -13.60
C GLU A 557 -11.59 19.26 -13.27
N ALA A 558 -11.71 18.01 -12.85
CA ALA A 558 -12.96 17.45 -12.33
C ALA A 558 -13.07 17.71 -10.83
N ASP A 559 -14.20 18.27 -10.36
CA ASP A 559 -14.46 18.51 -8.95
C ASP A 559 -15.08 17.26 -8.30
N ILE A 560 -14.47 16.75 -7.25
CA ILE A 560 -14.86 15.50 -6.58
C ILE A 560 -15.22 15.77 -5.12
N HIS A 561 -16.39 15.31 -4.71
CA HIS A 561 -16.83 15.29 -3.31
C HIS A 561 -17.03 13.85 -2.87
N THR A 562 -16.53 13.54 -1.67
CA THR A 562 -16.66 12.22 -1.07
C THR A 562 -17.24 12.31 0.32
N LEU A 563 -18.18 11.41 0.62
CA LEU A 563 -18.72 11.18 1.96
C LEU A 563 -18.57 9.69 2.27
N SER A 564 -17.90 9.37 3.37
CA SER A 564 -17.55 7.99 3.71
C SER A 564 -17.92 7.68 5.17
N LEU A 565 -18.55 6.53 5.39
CA LEU A 565 -18.87 5.98 6.70
C LEU A 565 -18.09 4.67 6.89
N MET A 566 -17.48 4.51 8.06
CA MET A 566 -16.86 3.24 8.46
C MET A 566 -17.28 2.88 9.88
N GLY A 567 -17.62 1.61 10.08
CA GLY A 567 -17.93 1.03 11.38
C GLY A 567 -17.13 -0.25 11.61
N MET A 568 -16.69 -0.48 12.85
CA MET A 568 -16.03 -1.71 13.26
C MET A 568 -16.64 -2.21 14.57
N TRP A 569 -17.02 -3.48 14.61
CA TRP A 569 -17.43 -4.19 15.81
C TRP A 569 -16.78 -5.56 15.85
N LYS A 570 -15.80 -5.74 16.75
CA LYS A 570 -15.00 -6.96 16.84
C LYS A 570 -14.38 -7.35 15.49
N PHE A 571 -14.83 -8.43 14.87
CA PHE A 571 -14.36 -8.94 13.58
C PHE A 571 -15.21 -8.47 12.38
N LEU A 572 -16.25 -7.66 12.61
CA LEU A 572 -17.12 -7.11 11.57
C LEU A 572 -16.70 -5.68 11.24
N ILE A 573 -16.55 -5.39 9.94
CA ILE A 573 -16.27 -4.07 9.40
C ILE A 573 -17.36 -3.73 8.38
N ILE A 574 -17.93 -2.53 8.48
CA ILE A 574 -18.92 -2.00 7.55
C ILE A 574 -18.34 -0.72 6.96
N GLY A 575 -18.42 -0.57 5.65
CA GLY A 575 -17.99 0.63 4.94
C GLY A 575 -19.04 1.09 3.95
N ALA A 576 -19.27 2.39 3.84
CA ALA A 576 -20.05 2.99 2.77
C ALA A 576 -19.37 4.27 2.27
N ARG A 577 -19.47 4.55 0.98
CA ARG A 577 -18.92 5.74 0.34
C ARG A 577 -19.86 6.24 -0.73
N TYR A 578 -20.13 7.54 -0.70
CA TYR A 578 -20.75 8.26 -1.79
C TYR A 578 -19.73 9.18 -2.45
N ILE A 579 -19.67 9.15 -3.77
CA ILE A 579 -18.83 10.01 -4.60
C ILE A 579 -19.75 10.81 -5.52
N ASN A 580 -19.47 12.10 -5.65
CA ASN A 580 -20.09 12.96 -6.66
C ASN A 580 -18.98 13.72 -7.40
N ILE A 581 -18.90 13.49 -8.70
CA ILE A 581 -17.93 14.09 -9.61
C ILE A 581 -18.67 15.05 -10.54
N LYS A 582 -18.16 16.26 -10.67
CA LYS A 582 -18.62 17.26 -11.64
C LYS A 582 -17.52 17.48 -12.67
N GLY A 583 -17.85 17.39 -13.95
CA GLY A 583 -16.87 17.52 -15.03
C GLY A 583 -15.95 16.31 -15.16
N SER A 584 -16.46 15.10 -14.93
CA SER A 584 -15.69 13.85 -15.06
C SER A 584 -15.02 13.76 -16.42
N LEU A 585 -13.79 13.27 -16.48
CA LEU A 585 -13.03 13.15 -17.74
C LEU A 585 -13.48 11.86 -18.45
N VAL A 586 -14.05 11.99 -19.64
CA VAL A 586 -14.58 10.87 -20.44
C VAL A 586 -14.06 10.94 -21.87
N GLU A 587 -13.83 9.79 -22.50
CA GLU A 587 -13.50 9.73 -23.93
C GLU A 587 -14.78 9.90 -24.77
N GLN A 588 -14.70 10.73 -25.81
CA GLN A 588 -15.77 10.98 -26.75
C GLN A 588 -15.26 10.96 -28.20
N SER A 589 -16.09 10.41 -29.09
CA SER A 589 -15.84 10.34 -30.53
C SER A 589 -16.41 11.57 -31.25
N TYR A 590 -15.71 12.00 -32.29
CA TYR A 590 -16.11 13.08 -33.21
C TYR A 590 -15.77 12.66 -34.64
N ILE A 591 -16.58 13.06 -35.61
CA ILE A 591 -16.24 12.85 -37.03
C ILE A 591 -15.04 13.75 -37.39
N GLU A 592 -14.06 13.19 -38.10
CA GLU A 592 -12.94 13.97 -38.63
C GLU A 592 -13.44 14.96 -39.70
N PRO A 593 -13.18 16.27 -39.56
CA PRO A 593 -13.75 17.29 -40.45
C PRO A 593 -13.42 17.09 -41.94
N ASP A 594 -12.21 16.62 -42.23
CA ASP A 594 -11.69 16.47 -43.58
C ASP A 594 -11.93 15.06 -44.16
N ASN A 595 -12.37 14.10 -43.33
CA ASN A 595 -12.62 12.73 -43.75
C ASN A 595 -13.78 12.10 -42.94
N PRO A 596 -15.01 12.07 -43.46
CA PRO A 596 -16.17 11.64 -42.70
C PRO A 596 -16.21 10.12 -42.40
N LEU A 597 -15.31 9.34 -43.00
CA LEU A 597 -15.10 7.91 -42.70
C LEU A 597 -14.16 7.67 -41.51
N VAL A 598 -13.61 8.72 -40.90
CA VAL A 598 -12.68 8.63 -39.76
C VAL A 598 -13.31 9.28 -38.54
N GLU A 599 -13.23 8.61 -37.40
CA GLU A 599 -13.52 9.21 -36.10
C GLU A 599 -12.25 9.62 -35.36
N ILE A 600 -12.34 10.73 -34.62
CA ILE A 600 -11.32 11.21 -33.70
C ILE A 600 -11.84 11.04 -32.27
N MET A 601 -11.10 10.25 -31.49
CA MET A 601 -11.34 10.04 -30.08
C MET A 601 -10.61 11.10 -29.26
N LYS A 602 -11.32 11.80 -28.38
CA LYS A 602 -10.77 12.85 -27.50
C LYS A 602 -11.31 12.72 -26.08
N THR A 603 -10.47 13.00 -25.10
CA THR A 603 -10.93 13.18 -23.72
C THR A 603 -11.62 14.53 -23.57
N VAL A 604 -12.79 14.56 -22.90
CA VAL A 604 -13.57 15.77 -22.62
C VAL A 604 -14.14 15.76 -21.21
N ASN A 605 -14.53 16.94 -20.71
CA ASN A 605 -15.27 17.04 -19.45
C ASN A 605 -16.75 16.73 -19.69
N ALA A 606 -17.27 15.69 -19.04
CA ALA A 606 -18.67 15.32 -19.05
C ALA A 606 -19.56 16.45 -18.49
N THR A 607 -20.68 16.70 -19.15
CA THR A 607 -21.68 17.69 -18.74
C THR A 607 -22.52 17.21 -17.55
N GLU A 608 -22.90 15.93 -17.58
CA GLU A 608 -23.66 15.27 -16.53
C GLU A 608 -22.77 14.93 -15.33
N ARG A 609 -23.38 14.86 -14.14
CA ARG A 609 -22.68 14.45 -12.92
C ARG A 609 -22.49 12.94 -12.92
N ASP A 610 -21.31 12.51 -12.51
CA ASP A 610 -21.02 11.10 -12.24
C ASP A 610 -21.08 10.87 -10.72
N GLN A 611 -22.04 10.04 -10.31
CA GLN A 611 -22.30 9.75 -8.91
C GLN A 611 -22.20 8.25 -8.68
N THR A 612 -21.61 7.84 -7.56
CA THR A 612 -21.54 6.42 -7.21
C THR A 612 -21.70 6.23 -5.71
N LEU A 613 -22.56 5.29 -5.32
CA LEU A 613 -22.65 4.77 -3.97
C LEU A 613 -22.01 3.38 -3.94
N SER A 614 -21.03 3.20 -3.08
CA SER A 614 -20.43 1.90 -2.80
C SER A 614 -20.61 1.53 -1.33
N ALA A 615 -20.85 0.27 -1.04
CA ALA A 615 -20.96 -0.27 0.31
C ALA A 615 -20.23 -1.62 0.41
N SER A 616 -19.79 -1.96 1.62
CA SER A 616 -19.15 -3.24 1.90
C SER A 616 -19.39 -3.69 3.33
N VAL A 617 -19.45 -5.01 3.51
CA VAL A 617 -19.48 -5.68 4.81
C VAL A 617 -18.42 -6.77 4.80
N THR A 618 -17.46 -6.70 5.72
CA THR A 618 -16.38 -7.66 5.88
C THR A 618 -16.50 -8.35 7.23
N ALA A 619 -16.47 -9.68 7.24
CA ALA A 619 -16.40 -10.52 8.42
C ALA A 619 -15.09 -11.29 8.44
N GLN A 620 -14.28 -11.12 9.48
CA GLN A 620 -12.96 -11.73 9.61
C GLN A 620 -12.74 -12.44 10.96
N PRO A 621 -13.56 -13.46 11.29
CA PRO A 621 -13.40 -14.21 12.53
C PRO A 621 -12.12 -15.06 12.51
N GLN A 622 -11.70 -15.54 13.68
CA GLN A 622 -10.49 -16.36 13.83
C GLN A 622 -10.79 -17.68 14.56
N PHE A 623 -10.62 -18.80 13.87
CA PHE A 623 -10.90 -20.16 14.35
C PHE A 623 -9.61 -20.98 14.48
N GLY A 624 -8.90 -20.85 15.61
CA GLY A 624 -7.64 -21.57 15.82
C GLY A 624 -6.61 -21.26 14.71
N CYS A 625 -6.23 -22.27 13.94
CA CYS A 625 -5.34 -22.19 12.77
C CYS A 625 -5.97 -21.55 11.52
N TYR A 626 -7.30 -21.45 11.46
CA TYR A 626 -8.05 -20.95 10.32
C TYR A 626 -8.52 -19.50 10.50
N SER A 627 -8.20 -18.66 9.53
CA SER A 627 -8.45 -17.22 9.48
C SER A 627 -9.20 -16.86 8.20
N PRO A 628 -10.54 -17.02 8.14
CA PRO A 628 -11.32 -16.52 7.02
C PRO A 628 -11.55 -15.01 7.10
N SER A 629 -11.64 -14.39 5.93
CA SER A 629 -12.17 -13.03 5.72
C SER A 629 -13.11 -13.06 4.54
N LEU A 630 -14.40 -12.84 4.80
CA LEU A 630 -15.45 -12.80 3.80
C LEU A 630 -15.95 -11.36 3.66
N THR A 631 -15.89 -10.82 2.46
CA THR A 631 -16.39 -9.48 2.15
C THR A 631 -17.45 -9.53 1.07
N PHE A 632 -18.59 -8.91 1.34
CA PHE A 632 -19.58 -8.56 0.33
C PHE A 632 -19.44 -7.09 -0.01
N SER A 633 -19.42 -6.75 -1.29
CA SER A 633 -19.39 -5.38 -1.78
C SER A 633 -20.53 -5.11 -2.76
N PHE A 634 -20.92 -3.85 -2.81
CA PHE A 634 -21.96 -3.33 -3.67
C PHE A 634 -21.48 -1.99 -4.24
N SER A 635 -21.74 -1.74 -5.50
CA SER A 635 -21.54 -0.43 -6.12
C SER A 635 -22.70 -0.13 -7.06
N LYS A 636 -23.22 1.09 -7.00
CA LYS A 636 -24.26 1.57 -7.91
C LYS A 636 -23.87 2.96 -8.43
N PRO A 637 -23.58 3.09 -9.73
CA PRO A 637 -23.46 4.40 -10.32
C PRO A 637 -24.85 5.03 -10.55
N TRP A 638 -24.87 6.34 -10.67
CA TRP A 638 -25.91 7.13 -11.31
C TRP A 638 -25.21 8.06 -12.27
N TYR A 639 -25.17 7.64 -13.53
CA TYR A 639 -24.61 8.41 -14.61
C TYR A 639 -25.56 8.40 -15.79
N SER A 640 -25.52 9.46 -16.57
CA SER A 640 -26.25 9.53 -17.83
C SER A 640 -25.42 10.29 -18.85
N MET A 641 -25.63 9.99 -20.12
CA MET A 641 -25.09 10.78 -21.20
C MET A 641 -26.11 10.87 -22.33
N GLN A 642 -25.92 11.86 -23.19
CA GLN A 642 -26.68 11.97 -24.43
C GLN A 642 -25.97 11.14 -25.51
N GLN A 643 -26.73 10.30 -26.20
CA GLN A 643 -26.33 9.61 -27.42
C GLN A 643 -27.36 9.99 -28.49
N ASP A 644 -26.96 10.82 -29.45
CA ASP A 644 -27.86 11.40 -30.45
C ASP A 644 -29.09 12.06 -29.79
N ASP A 645 -30.30 11.66 -30.17
CA ASP A 645 -31.55 12.16 -29.58
C ASP A 645 -31.99 11.38 -28.32
N GLN A 646 -31.23 10.37 -27.88
CA GLN A 646 -31.57 9.53 -26.72
C GLN A 646 -30.69 9.82 -25.50
N ARG A 647 -31.32 9.90 -24.33
CA ARG A 647 -30.60 9.95 -23.06
C ARG A 647 -30.36 8.53 -22.55
N LEU A 648 -29.11 8.09 -22.54
CA LEU A 648 -28.70 6.83 -21.92
C LEU A 648 -28.51 7.01 -20.42
N SER A 649 -28.94 6.00 -19.65
CA SER A 649 -28.71 5.92 -18.21
C SER A 649 -27.87 4.69 -17.87
N PHE A 650 -26.93 4.90 -16.95
CA PHE A 650 -26.04 3.90 -16.37
C PHE A 650 -26.30 3.88 -14.88
N GLY A 651 -26.84 2.77 -14.41
CA GLY A 651 -27.27 2.64 -13.02
C GLY A 651 -27.50 1.22 -12.56
N LYS A 652 -27.10 0.22 -13.35
CA LYS A 652 -27.15 -1.18 -12.96
C LYS A 652 -26.12 -1.42 -11.85
N PRO A 653 -26.54 -1.89 -10.67
CA PRO A 653 -25.60 -2.15 -9.60
C PRO A 653 -24.69 -3.33 -9.93
N ALA A 654 -23.47 -3.28 -9.39
CA ALA A 654 -22.50 -4.37 -9.40
C ALA A 654 -22.30 -4.89 -7.97
N PHE A 655 -22.15 -6.21 -7.84
CA PHE A 655 -21.93 -6.90 -6.58
C PHE A 655 -20.58 -7.61 -6.62
N GLY A 656 -19.88 -7.61 -5.49
CA GLY A 656 -18.61 -8.33 -5.35
C GLY A 656 -18.61 -9.23 -4.12
N ILE A 657 -17.90 -10.34 -4.24
CA ILE A 657 -17.58 -11.23 -3.12
C ILE A 657 -16.07 -11.43 -3.13
N TYR A 658 -15.43 -11.17 -1.99
CA TYR A 658 -14.04 -11.50 -1.77
C TYR A 658 -13.94 -12.42 -0.56
N PHE A 659 -13.52 -13.66 -0.79
CA PHE A 659 -13.36 -14.67 0.25
C PHE A 659 -11.90 -15.09 0.34
N PHE A 660 -11.26 -14.63 1.40
CA PHE A 660 -9.87 -14.91 1.72
C PHE A 660 -9.82 -15.94 2.84
N ASN A 661 -9.06 -17.01 2.64
CA ASN A 661 -8.88 -18.08 3.61
C ASN A 661 -7.40 -18.25 3.88
N SER A 662 -7.03 -18.32 5.14
CA SER A 662 -5.68 -18.66 5.57
C SER A 662 -5.71 -19.76 6.63
N ILE A 663 -4.87 -20.77 6.45
CA ILE A 663 -4.74 -21.91 7.36
C ILE A 663 -3.25 -22.04 7.72
N ASN A 664 -2.92 -21.83 8.98
CA ASN A 664 -1.57 -22.03 9.52
C ASN A 664 -1.46 -23.42 10.12
N LEU A 665 -0.69 -24.30 9.50
CA LEU A 665 -0.50 -25.68 9.92
C LEU A 665 0.79 -25.85 10.76
N PRO A 666 0.89 -26.90 11.60
CA PRO A 666 2.11 -27.21 12.34
C PRO A 666 3.33 -27.38 11.41
N LYS A 667 4.53 -27.30 11.99
CA LYS A 667 5.81 -27.40 11.26
C LYS A 667 5.94 -26.36 10.16
N ASP A 668 5.56 -25.11 10.44
CA ASP A 668 5.75 -23.97 9.54
C ASP A 668 5.18 -24.17 8.12
N TRP A 669 3.93 -24.60 8.03
CA TRP A 669 3.18 -24.64 6.78
C TRP A 669 2.06 -23.60 6.80
N MET A 670 1.80 -22.98 5.66
CA MET A 670 0.67 -22.07 5.50
C MET A 670 -0.01 -22.29 4.16
N ILE A 671 -1.33 -22.33 4.16
CA ILE A 671 -2.15 -22.47 2.97
C ILE A 671 -3.07 -21.25 2.89
N ILE A 672 -3.11 -20.62 1.73
CA ILE A 672 -4.00 -19.52 1.42
C ILE A 672 -4.88 -19.92 0.25
N LEU A 673 -6.18 -19.63 0.34
CA LEU A 673 -7.12 -19.74 -0.76
C LEU A 673 -7.89 -18.42 -0.88
N GLN A 674 -7.77 -17.78 -2.03
CA GLN A 674 -8.46 -16.53 -2.34
C GLN A 674 -9.48 -16.79 -3.43
N MET A 675 -10.69 -16.28 -3.22
CA MET A 675 -11.77 -16.32 -4.19
C MET A 675 -12.28 -14.91 -4.39
N GLN A 676 -12.39 -14.48 -5.64
CA GLN A 676 -12.98 -13.20 -5.99
C GLN A 676 -14.08 -13.41 -7.02
N TYR A 677 -15.24 -12.83 -6.77
CA TYR A 677 -16.35 -12.77 -7.71
C TYR A 677 -16.76 -11.32 -7.90
N GLN A 678 -17.04 -10.93 -9.13
CA GLN A 678 -17.60 -9.63 -9.50
C GLN A 678 -18.73 -9.87 -10.50
N SER A 679 -19.93 -9.38 -10.19
CA SER A 679 -21.06 -9.47 -11.10
C SER A 679 -20.96 -8.46 -12.24
N LYS A 680 -21.77 -8.67 -13.28
CA LYS A 680 -22.16 -7.61 -14.22
C LYS A 680 -22.72 -6.39 -13.47
N GLY A 681 -22.60 -5.22 -14.10
CA GLY A 681 -23.07 -3.94 -13.60
C GLY A 681 -22.59 -2.83 -14.52
N ASP A 682 -22.95 -1.58 -14.19
CA ASP A 682 -22.47 -0.41 -14.91
C ASP A 682 -21.31 0.25 -14.17
N ASP A 683 -20.43 0.92 -14.90
CA ASP A 683 -19.32 1.72 -14.39
C ASP A 683 -19.08 2.90 -15.34
N ALA A 684 -19.34 4.12 -14.87
CA ALA A 684 -19.38 5.33 -15.69
C ALA A 684 -20.15 5.11 -17.01
N ALA A 685 -19.52 5.40 -18.15
CA ALA A 685 -20.02 5.21 -19.51
C ALA A 685 -19.89 3.77 -20.04
N SER A 686 -19.79 2.76 -19.17
CA SER A 686 -19.56 1.37 -19.57
C SER A 686 -20.50 0.38 -18.87
N ARG A 687 -20.76 -0.74 -19.56
CA ARG A 687 -21.53 -1.89 -19.05
C ARG A 687 -20.65 -3.14 -19.02
N MET A 688 -20.53 -3.78 -17.86
CA MET A 688 -19.89 -5.08 -17.73
C MET A 688 -20.84 -6.18 -18.22
N LEU A 689 -20.42 -6.94 -19.22
CA LEU A 689 -21.25 -7.89 -19.97
C LEU A 689 -21.18 -9.33 -19.42
N ARG A 690 -20.16 -9.65 -18.63
CA ARG A 690 -20.03 -10.93 -17.93
C ARG A 690 -19.61 -10.76 -16.49
N ASP A 691 -19.94 -11.77 -15.71
CA ASP A 691 -19.37 -11.93 -14.37
C ASP A 691 -17.90 -12.33 -14.51
N SER A 692 -17.10 -11.99 -13.51
CA SER A 692 -15.70 -12.39 -13.39
C SER A 692 -15.52 -13.20 -12.11
N PHE A 693 -14.78 -14.30 -12.20
CA PHE A 693 -14.45 -15.15 -11.06
C PHE A 693 -12.97 -15.54 -11.12
N ASP A 694 -12.27 -15.44 -10.00
CA ASP A 694 -10.86 -15.84 -9.85
C ASP A 694 -10.69 -16.68 -8.59
N VAL A 695 -9.88 -17.73 -8.69
CA VAL A 695 -9.44 -18.51 -7.53
C VAL A 695 -7.94 -18.67 -7.56
N THR A 696 -7.30 -18.20 -6.50
CA THR A 696 -5.85 -18.24 -6.32
C THR A 696 -5.49 -19.02 -5.06
N GLY A 697 -4.63 -20.03 -5.22
CA GLY A 697 -4.12 -20.86 -4.13
C GLY A 697 -2.64 -20.59 -3.87
N VAL A 698 -2.23 -20.49 -2.62
CA VAL A 698 -0.82 -20.34 -2.23
C VAL A 698 -0.46 -21.30 -1.11
N ILE A 699 0.69 -21.94 -1.23
CA ILE A 699 1.28 -22.78 -0.18
C ILE A 699 2.65 -22.23 0.16
N TYR A 700 2.91 -21.98 1.43
CA TYR A 700 4.22 -21.64 1.95
C TYR A 700 4.75 -22.73 2.87
N LYS A 701 6.07 -22.94 2.80
CA LYS A 701 6.83 -23.78 3.72
C LYS A 701 8.09 -23.04 4.16
N TRP A 702 8.28 -22.88 5.47
CA TRP A 702 9.53 -22.36 6.02
C TRP A 702 10.44 -23.47 6.53
N LEU A 703 11.75 -23.26 6.37
CA LEU A 703 12.85 -24.15 6.74
C LEU A 703 13.97 -23.35 7.45
N PHE A 704 14.85 -24.06 8.15
CA PHE A 704 16.04 -23.50 8.81
C PHE A 704 15.73 -22.29 9.72
N ASN A 705 14.84 -22.48 10.70
CA ASN A 705 14.36 -21.40 11.58
C ASN A 705 13.79 -20.21 10.78
N ARG A 706 13.01 -20.53 9.75
CA ARG A 706 12.36 -19.60 8.82
C ARG A 706 13.31 -18.67 8.05
N ARG A 707 14.58 -19.04 7.91
CA ARG A 707 15.55 -18.34 7.05
C ARG A 707 15.35 -18.65 5.57
N LEU A 708 14.79 -19.81 5.25
CA LEU A 708 14.44 -20.20 3.89
C LEU A 708 12.92 -20.40 3.80
N GLN A 709 12.30 -19.74 2.83
CA GLN A 709 10.88 -19.89 2.49
C GLN A 709 10.76 -20.46 1.09
N LEU A 710 9.95 -21.50 0.96
CA LEU A 710 9.49 -22.05 -0.31
C LEU A 710 8.03 -21.65 -0.50
N SER A 711 7.66 -21.36 -1.74
CA SER A 711 6.29 -21.01 -2.11
C SER A 711 5.86 -21.71 -3.40
N LEU A 712 4.60 -22.14 -3.42
CA LEU A 712 3.89 -22.60 -4.61
C LEU A 712 2.63 -21.74 -4.74
N ILE A 713 2.50 -21.01 -5.84
CA ILE A 713 1.34 -20.14 -6.12
C ILE A 713 0.66 -20.65 -7.39
N ALA A 714 -0.65 -20.82 -7.35
CA ALA A 714 -1.48 -21.13 -8.51
C ALA A 714 -2.55 -20.04 -8.65
N ASN A 715 -2.41 -19.20 -9.68
CA ASN A 715 -3.36 -18.12 -9.98
C ASN A 715 -4.41 -18.59 -10.98
N ASP A 716 -5.63 -18.05 -10.88
CA ASP A 716 -6.79 -18.36 -11.72
C ASP A 716 -6.91 -19.86 -12.05
N ILE A 717 -6.99 -20.70 -11.02
CA ILE A 717 -6.94 -22.17 -11.12
C ILE A 717 -7.97 -22.70 -12.14
N PHE A 718 -9.13 -22.04 -12.24
CA PHE A 718 -10.23 -22.42 -13.12
C PHE A 718 -10.23 -21.71 -14.48
N HIS A 719 -9.28 -20.79 -14.73
CA HIS A 719 -9.20 -19.99 -15.95
C HIS A 719 -10.50 -19.21 -16.25
N THR A 720 -11.06 -18.59 -15.21
CA THR A 720 -12.36 -17.89 -15.23
C THR A 720 -12.23 -16.38 -15.17
N SER A 721 -11.03 -15.85 -14.97
CA SER A 721 -10.76 -14.40 -14.92
C SER A 721 -10.80 -13.81 -16.34
N LYS A 722 -12.02 -13.59 -16.84
CA LYS A 722 -12.27 -13.10 -18.20
C LYS A 722 -13.13 -11.84 -18.14
N ARG A 723 -12.83 -10.82 -18.96
CA ARG A 723 -13.56 -9.52 -18.96
C ARG A 723 -14.36 -9.24 -20.24
N GLY A 724 -15.63 -8.87 -20.10
CA GLY A 724 -16.50 -8.47 -21.21
C GLY A 724 -17.10 -7.11 -20.90
N ILE A 725 -16.95 -6.15 -21.79
CA ILE A 725 -17.32 -4.75 -21.57
C ILE A 725 -17.93 -4.14 -22.82
N LEU A 726 -18.95 -3.31 -22.66
CA LEU A 726 -19.46 -2.39 -23.67
C LEU A 726 -19.21 -0.97 -23.19
N THR A 727 -18.42 -0.20 -23.93
CA THR A 727 -18.08 1.20 -23.62
C THR A 727 -18.72 2.13 -24.65
N TYR A 728 -19.22 3.28 -24.17
CA TYR A 728 -19.82 4.33 -24.98
C TYR A 728 -18.88 5.53 -25.04
N TYR A 729 -18.66 6.04 -26.25
CA TYR A 729 -17.79 7.17 -26.56
C TYR A 729 -18.60 8.32 -27.16
N GLY A 730 -19.75 8.63 -26.56
CA GLY A 730 -20.81 9.40 -27.21
C GLY A 730 -21.63 8.49 -28.14
N ALA A 731 -21.67 8.81 -29.43
CA ALA A 731 -22.40 8.00 -30.43
C ALA A 731 -21.68 6.70 -30.79
N SER A 732 -20.33 6.71 -30.78
CA SER A 732 -19.53 5.51 -31.01
C SER A 732 -19.62 4.53 -29.82
N THR A 733 -19.61 3.23 -30.11
CA THR A 733 -19.66 2.17 -29.09
C THR A 733 -18.64 1.09 -29.40
N ARG A 734 -18.11 0.46 -28.35
CA ARG A 734 -17.21 -0.69 -28.48
C ARG A 734 -17.56 -1.78 -27.49
N THR A 735 -17.92 -2.95 -28.00
CA THR A 735 -18.01 -4.18 -27.24
C THR A 735 -16.68 -4.92 -27.32
N SER A 736 -16.13 -5.36 -26.19
CA SER A 736 -14.85 -6.10 -26.15
C SER A 736 -14.94 -7.32 -25.23
N TRP A 737 -14.44 -8.45 -25.73
CA TRP A 737 -14.27 -9.70 -25.01
C TRP A 737 -12.78 -9.99 -24.89
N ILE A 738 -12.25 -9.86 -23.67
CA ILE A 738 -10.81 -9.90 -23.40
C ILE A 738 -10.47 -11.17 -22.63
N THR A 739 -9.51 -11.94 -23.15
CA THR A 739 -8.95 -13.12 -22.48
C THR A 739 -7.44 -12.96 -22.35
N SER A 740 -6.93 -12.97 -21.12
CA SER A 740 -5.50 -12.85 -20.81
C SER A 740 -4.95 -14.18 -20.27
N ASP A 741 -3.63 -14.28 -20.20
CA ASP A 741 -2.89 -15.41 -19.61
C ASP A 741 -2.93 -15.40 -18.07
N SER A 742 -4.13 -15.36 -17.49
CA SER A 742 -4.35 -15.25 -16.04
C SER A 742 -3.93 -16.50 -15.25
N ARG A 743 -4.11 -17.69 -15.84
CA ARG A 743 -3.78 -18.96 -15.19
C ARG A 743 -2.28 -19.20 -15.20
N SER A 744 -1.67 -19.24 -14.01
CA SER A 744 -0.23 -19.44 -13.87
C SER A 744 0.13 -20.22 -12.62
N VAL A 745 1.27 -20.92 -12.67
CA VAL A 745 1.87 -21.60 -11.52
C VAL A 745 3.27 -21.05 -11.29
N TRP A 746 3.61 -20.75 -10.03
CA TRP A 746 4.89 -20.20 -9.64
C TRP A 746 5.53 -21.01 -8.51
N LEU A 747 6.84 -21.17 -8.60
CA LEU A 747 7.70 -21.69 -7.56
C LEU A 747 8.65 -20.58 -7.12
N GLY A 748 8.61 -20.27 -5.84
CA GLY A 748 9.43 -19.22 -5.25
C GLY A 748 10.34 -19.73 -4.14
N VAL A 749 11.57 -19.24 -4.11
CA VAL A 749 12.52 -19.44 -3.03
C VAL A 749 12.94 -18.08 -2.51
N THR A 750 12.87 -17.88 -1.19
CA THR A 750 13.35 -16.67 -0.51
C THR A 750 14.30 -17.06 0.62
N TYR A 751 15.50 -16.50 0.61
CA TYR A 751 16.52 -16.68 1.63
C TYR A 751 16.78 -15.37 2.37
N THR A 752 16.78 -15.42 3.69
CA THR A 752 17.00 -14.28 4.59
C THR A 752 18.14 -14.55 5.56
N PHE A 753 19.05 -13.59 5.70
CA PHE A 753 20.15 -13.64 6.66
C PHE A 753 20.28 -12.34 7.46
N ASN A 754 20.79 -12.46 8.69
CA ASN A 754 21.14 -11.38 9.62
C ASN A 754 20.10 -10.25 9.72
N ALA A 755 18.83 -10.53 10.00
CA ALA A 755 17.71 -9.59 9.86
C ALA A 755 17.91 -8.16 10.48
N THR A 756 18.47 -7.20 9.72
CA THR A 756 18.58 -5.78 10.11
C THR A 756 18.25 -4.84 8.94
N ASN A 757 16.99 -4.41 8.80
CA ASN A 757 16.57 -3.50 7.71
C ASN A 757 17.13 -2.08 7.76
N SER A 758 17.02 -1.33 6.67
CA SER A 758 17.51 0.05 6.56
C SER A 758 16.84 1.07 7.51
N LYS A 759 17.59 2.08 7.98
CA LYS A 759 17.12 3.25 8.74
C LYS A 759 16.67 4.41 7.84
N TYR A 760 16.69 4.29 6.52
CA TYR A 760 16.26 5.36 5.63
C TYR A 760 14.81 5.77 5.87
N ARG A 761 14.56 7.04 6.21
CA ARG A 761 13.25 7.60 6.54
C ARG A 761 12.76 8.68 5.57
N GLY A 762 13.48 8.95 4.48
CA GLY A 762 13.09 10.04 3.59
C GLY A 762 11.82 9.76 2.88
N ASN A 763 10.90 10.70 2.88
CA ASN A 763 9.67 10.56 2.13
C ASN A 763 9.86 11.12 0.73
N THR A 764 9.03 10.65 -0.19
CA THR A 764 8.97 11.24 -1.52
C THR A 764 7.91 12.34 -1.43
N SER A 765 8.29 13.58 -1.69
CA SER A 765 7.45 14.80 -1.70
C SER A 765 6.49 14.87 -2.89
N LYS A 766 6.26 13.73 -3.59
CA LYS A 766 5.53 13.66 -4.84
C LYS A 766 4.09 13.33 -4.58
N GLY A 767 3.33 14.36 -4.34
CA GLY A 767 1.92 14.22 -4.11
C GLY A 767 1.09 13.97 -5.36
N LYS A 768 1.31 14.78 -6.38
CA LYS A 768 0.30 15.01 -7.43
C LYS A 768 0.63 14.35 -8.78
N ASN A 769 1.89 14.00 -9.03
CA ASN A 769 2.36 13.94 -10.42
C ASN A 769 2.78 12.56 -10.95
N GLU A 770 2.56 11.48 -10.21
CA GLU A 770 2.92 10.13 -10.69
C GLU A 770 1.92 9.61 -11.75
N ASN A 771 0.67 10.06 -11.69
CA ASN A 771 -0.34 9.79 -12.73
C ASN A 771 -0.05 10.56 -14.03
N LEU A 772 0.68 11.68 -13.97
CA LEU A 772 1.06 12.46 -15.15
C LEU A 772 2.04 11.71 -16.05
N ILE A 773 2.81 10.77 -15.51
CA ILE A 773 3.79 9.97 -16.26
C ILE A 773 3.16 8.64 -16.75
N LYS A 774 2.23 8.07 -15.98
CA LYS A 774 1.60 6.77 -16.26
C LYS A 774 0.73 6.74 -17.52
N GLY A 775 0.26 7.89 -18.02
CA GLY A 775 -0.49 7.97 -19.29
C GLY A 775 0.31 7.59 -20.54
N SER A 776 1.63 7.41 -20.44
CA SER A 776 2.50 7.02 -21.56
C SER A 776 3.04 5.57 -21.46
N MET A 777 2.58 4.78 -20.48
CA MET A 777 3.18 3.47 -20.15
C MET A 777 2.58 2.26 -20.87
#